data_AF-A0A2I0XG33-F1
#
_entry.id   AF-A0A2I0XG33-F1
#
_cell.length_a   1.000
_cell.length_b   1.000
_cell.length_c   1.000
_cell.angle_alpha   90.00
_cell.angle_beta   90.00
_cell.angle_gamma   90.00
#
_symmetry.space_group_name_H-M   'P 1'
#
loop_
_entity.id
_entity.type
_entity.pdbx_description
1 polymer ?
#
loop_
_entity_poly.entity_id
_entity_poly.type
_entity_poly.pdbx_seq_one_letter_code
_entity_poly.pdbx_strand_id
1 'polypeptide(L)'
;MECLQYIQASPNDSSLNASLKEINKSIANFTGILATWVIQRAKVKWLKNGEDDLKFLFAKIRCRQGRNNSAVNLFASFPNSVRGEVINSIVTHFQHIYNLIPPHNSDIGIFPLGSAFPTDLSNSITKYVTDEEIKKVVFMGCSTSSPGPDGYNFHFYKSAWHIIGPMVIKAVRSFFVKGYMPSGIKTTAIALIPKFKNAETLADFRPIALCNTFYKIIAKVLAIRIKPIMPILVKDNQSGFIKSRISTDNILLANEIMTYIRKKSGGKYFCAKLDIRKAFDTVSREFLLARLKQKGFPSLVVSWIKACISDVNFSILINGSLEGYFSTSAGLRQGCPLSPYLFCLVMDAFSNLLDAGSFKGISIDGFILTHLLYADDVLIFGEATTENCNSLTNILSTFAKASGLHVNLDKSSILLPKNLLNPDNICRALSIPLISEKFDYLGIPLSFKRLKVSDFLPLIESISKKLSGWKANLLSFAGRLQFLRYTILNSIAYWIRGSIIPKSVFKLLKKMCSKFLFFGDHTAGKKLHMVSWDKCCAPKENGGIGLPSFQALHYATLCSLILRIYNVESPLSTWLFCRYSSPWKPPSYSSSTFWLSVCRTAIAAKAKFHFNITSTAPISLHWDHWYQDCKLETCNDGSSLLNFYHTNSPLKVIISGMSWNIPNFVSASVRNLISEIPILDCSSPCLVWDNSGIGNFSNYISAFTLPILSVLGITLFGTKNLL
;
A
#
# COMPACT_ATOMS: atom_id res chain seq x y z
N MET A 1 32.59 33.39 22.84
CA MET A 1 33.31 34.50 22.20
C MET A 1 34.56 34.85 23.00
N GLU A 2 34.43 35.08 24.30
CA GLU A 2 35.59 35.34 25.20
C GLU A 2 36.66 34.25 25.18
N CYS A 3 36.30 32.96 25.30
CA CYS A 3 37.26 31.85 25.26
C CYS A 3 38.05 31.77 23.93
N LEU A 4 37.44 32.18 22.80
CA LEU A 4 38.13 32.24 21.50
C LEU A 4 39.12 33.41 21.45
N GLN A 5 38.80 34.55 22.07
CA GLN A 5 39.72 35.68 22.20
C GLN A 5 40.93 35.34 23.08
N TYR A 6 40.72 34.62 24.18
CA TYR A 6 41.82 34.15 25.04
C TYR A 6 42.72 33.10 24.37
N ILE A 7 42.15 32.20 23.57
CA ILE A 7 42.92 31.23 22.77
C ILE A 7 43.70 31.90 21.64
N GLN A 8 43.15 32.95 21.02
CA GLN A 8 43.90 33.74 20.04
C GLN A 8 45.11 34.45 20.65
N ALA A 9 45.02 34.87 21.93
CA ALA A 9 46.14 35.45 22.66
C ALA A 9 47.16 34.40 23.14
N SER A 10 46.71 33.20 23.51
CA SER A 10 47.56 32.12 24.06
C SER A 10 47.16 30.74 23.51
N PRO A 11 47.57 30.39 22.26
CA PRO A 11 47.09 29.20 21.56
C PRO A 11 47.59 27.86 22.14
N ASN A 12 48.72 27.88 22.85
CA ASN A 12 49.35 26.68 23.43
C ASN A 12 48.90 26.37 24.86
N ASP A 13 47.95 27.12 25.42
CA ASP A 13 47.42 26.87 26.76
C ASP A 13 46.51 25.63 26.74
N SER A 14 46.92 24.58 27.46
CA SER A 14 46.21 23.32 27.53
C SER A 14 44.85 23.43 28.24
N SER A 15 44.72 24.36 29.19
CA SER A 15 43.49 24.59 29.96
C SER A 15 42.41 25.29 29.12
N LEU A 16 42.82 26.26 28.30
CA LEU A 16 41.93 26.96 27.38
C LEU A 16 41.46 26.03 26.25
N ASN A 17 42.35 25.19 25.73
CA ASN A 17 42.00 24.18 24.72
C ASN A 17 41.00 23.13 25.27
N ALA A 18 41.17 22.69 26.52
CA ALA A 18 40.22 21.81 27.20
C ALA A 18 38.85 22.49 27.38
N SER A 19 38.85 23.75 27.83
CA SER A 19 37.64 24.57 28.01
C SER A 19 36.88 24.77 26.68
N LEU A 20 37.58 25.06 25.58
CA LEU A 20 36.98 25.18 24.25
C LEU A 20 36.31 23.86 23.82
N LYS A 21 36.95 22.72 24.10
CA LYS A 21 36.38 21.39 23.78
C LYS A 21 35.10 21.12 24.58
N GLU A 22 35.04 21.48 25.85
CA GLU A 22 33.84 21.37 26.68
C GLU A 22 32.73 22.31 26.25
N ILE A 23 33.07 23.57 25.93
CA ILE A 23 32.12 24.56 25.41
C ILE A 23 31.55 24.08 24.08
N ASN A 24 32.38 23.59 23.15
CA ASN A 24 31.93 23.05 21.87
C ASN A 24 31.04 21.80 22.05
N LYS A 25 31.37 20.92 23.00
CA LYS A 25 30.52 19.77 23.35
C LYS A 25 29.17 20.22 23.90
N SER A 26 29.15 21.26 24.74
CA SER A 26 27.93 21.83 25.30
C SER A 26 27.07 22.53 24.24
N ILE A 27 27.69 23.32 23.37
CA ILE A 27 27.02 23.95 22.22
C ILE A 27 26.44 22.88 21.30
N ALA A 28 27.20 21.82 20.98
CA ALA A 28 26.70 20.69 20.18
C ALA A 28 25.49 20.00 20.84
N ASN A 29 25.49 19.85 22.16
CA ASN A 29 24.36 19.30 22.90
C ASN A 29 23.13 20.23 22.85
N PHE A 30 23.28 21.51 23.18
CA PHE A 30 22.17 22.48 23.15
C PHE A 30 21.61 22.70 21.74
N THR A 31 22.47 22.79 20.73
CA THR A 31 22.04 22.85 19.33
C THR A 31 21.33 21.56 18.89
N GLY A 32 21.78 20.39 19.36
CA GLY A 32 21.09 19.12 19.17
C GLY A 32 19.70 19.08 19.81
N ILE A 33 19.55 19.59 21.03
CA ILE A 33 18.26 19.71 21.73
C ILE A 33 17.32 20.66 20.97
N LEU A 34 17.80 21.85 20.61
CA LEU A 34 17.04 22.83 19.83
C LEU A 34 16.62 22.25 18.47
N ALA A 35 17.55 21.62 17.74
CA ALA A 35 17.28 20.97 16.48
C ALA A 35 16.22 19.87 16.63
N THR A 36 16.31 19.04 17.68
CA THR A 36 15.32 17.99 17.95
C THR A 36 13.92 18.58 18.18
N TRP A 37 13.83 19.65 18.97
CA TRP A 37 12.57 20.36 19.21
C TRP A 37 12.00 21.00 17.93
N VAL A 38 12.84 21.67 17.14
CA VAL A 38 12.45 22.30 15.87
C VAL A 38 12.05 21.22 14.84
N ILE A 39 12.76 20.09 14.75
CA ILE A 39 12.43 18.94 13.89
C ILE A 39 11.06 18.36 14.26
N GLN A 40 10.79 18.22 15.57
CA GLN A 40 9.49 17.75 16.07
C GLN A 40 8.37 18.72 15.70
N ARG A 41 8.57 20.03 15.85
CA ARG A 41 7.61 21.07 15.43
C ARG A 41 7.42 21.11 13.93
N ALA A 42 8.50 20.97 13.16
CA ALA A 42 8.49 20.92 11.70
C ALA A 42 7.87 19.62 11.17
N LYS A 43 7.75 18.57 12.00
CA LYS A 43 7.34 17.19 11.64
C LYS A 43 8.13 16.69 10.43
N VAL A 44 9.45 16.84 10.50
CA VAL A 44 10.34 16.37 9.43
C VAL A 44 10.58 14.88 9.59
N LYS A 45 9.99 14.08 8.70
CA LYS A 45 10.31 12.66 8.54
C LYS A 45 11.45 12.55 7.52
N TRP A 46 12.69 12.75 7.95
CA TRP A 46 13.86 12.36 7.15
C TRP A 46 14.30 10.97 7.61
N LEU A 47 14.46 10.05 6.66
CA LEU A 47 14.96 8.71 6.94
C LEU A 47 16.48 8.81 7.12
N LYS A 48 16.88 8.71 8.39
CA LYS A 48 18.22 8.35 8.89
C LYS A 48 19.20 9.47 9.21
N ASN A 49 19.27 10.60 8.48
CA ASN A 49 19.96 11.85 8.87
C ASN A 49 19.52 12.98 7.92
N GLY A 50 18.79 13.96 8.45
CA GLY A 50 18.18 15.05 7.69
C GLY A 50 19.15 16.11 7.21
N GLU A 51 18.63 17.11 6.51
CA GLU A 51 19.27 18.42 6.55
C GLU A 51 18.88 19.07 7.88
N ASP A 52 19.87 19.30 8.74
CA ASP A 52 19.70 19.92 10.05
C ASP A 52 19.77 21.46 9.97
N ASP A 53 19.80 22.01 8.75
CA ASP A 53 19.77 23.45 8.55
C ASP A 53 18.48 24.04 9.13
N LEU A 54 18.66 24.87 10.16
CA LEU A 54 17.59 25.59 10.82
C LEU A 54 16.78 26.44 9.84
N LYS A 55 17.38 27.01 8.78
CA LYS A 55 16.65 27.76 7.74
C LYS A 55 15.63 26.87 7.03
N PHE A 56 16.02 25.66 6.65
CA PHE A 56 15.12 24.66 6.07
C PHE A 56 14.00 24.29 7.05
N LEU A 57 14.34 24.02 8.32
CA LEU A 57 13.38 23.62 9.34
C LEU A 57 12.37 24.73 9.67
N PHE A 58 12.82 25.99 9.83
CA PHE A 58 11.95 27.15 10.06
C PHE A 58 11.08 27.48 8.84
N ALA A 59 11.63 27.43 7.62
CA ALA A 59 10.83 27.59 6.40
C ALA A 59 9.71 26.54 6.32
N LYS A 60 10.00 25.31 6.75
CA LYS A 60 9.00 24.24 6.83
C LYS A 60 7.91 24.50 7.87
N ILE A 61 8.27 25.02 9.05
CA ILE A 61 7.31 25.40 10.09
C ILE A 61 6.39 26.51 9.56
N ARG A 62 6.94 27.57 8.96
CA ARG A 62 6.17 28.67 8.37
C ARG A 62 5.21 28.18 7.29
N CYS A 63 5.67 27.28 6.40
CA CYS A 63 4.79 26.67 5.39
C CYS A 63 3.64 25.86 5.98
N ARG A 64 3.86 25.20 7.12
CA ARG A 64 2.79 24.45 7.80
C ARG A 64 1.80 25.38 8.47
N GLN A 65 2.27 26.47 9.07
CA GLN A 65 1.41 27.52 9.60
C GLN A 65 0.56 28.17 8.48
N GLY A 66 1.17 28.49 7.33
CA GLY A 66 0.45 29.01 6.17
C GLY A 66 -0.58 28.03 5.56
N ARG A 67 -0.40 26.71 5.72
CA ARG A 67 -1.41 25.71 5.35
C ARG A 67 -2.53 25.57 6.38
N ASN A 68 -2.27 25.84 7.65
CA ASN A 68 -3.31 25.86 8.69
C ASN A 68 -4.27 27.03 8.52
N ASN A 69 -3.91 28.07 7.74
CA ASN A 69 -4.86 29.09 7.29
C ASN A 69 -5.95 28.55 6.36
N SER A 70 -5.98 27.25 6.01
CA SER A 70 -7.13 26.67 5.27
C SER A 70 -8.45 26.74 6.07
N ALA A 71 -8.40 26.80 7.40
CA ALA A 71 -9.59 27.08 8.19
C ALA A 71 -10.14 28.49 7.90
N VAL A 72 -9.27 29.46 7.59
CA VAL A 72 -9.65 30.84 7.19
C VAL A 72 -10.48 30.83 5.91
N ASN A 73 -10.20 29.93 4.96
CA ASN A 73 -11.03 29.76 3.75
C ASN A 73 -12.42 29.21 4.07
N LEU A 74 -12.54 28.32 5.06
CA LEU A 74 -13.81 27.77 5.50
C LEU A 74 -14.69 28.85 6.15
N PHE A 75 -14.09 29.79 6.89
CA PHE A 75 -14.78 30.99 7.40
C PHE A 75 -15.08 32.01 6.30
N ALA A 76 -14.22 32.12 5.27
CA ALA A 76 -14.43 33.02 4.13
C ALA A 76 -15.63 32.60 3.24
N SER A 77 -16.00 31.32 3.23
CA SER A 77 -17.24 30.83 2.61
C SER A 77 -18.52 31.31 3.32
N PHE A 78 -18.40 31.89 4.52
CA PHE A 78 -19.49 32.50 5.28
C PHE A 78 -19.15 33.96 5.63
N PRO A 79 -19.03 34.86 4.62
CA PRO A 79 -18.47 36.19 4.81
C PRO A 79 -19.31 37.10 5.73
N ASN A 80 -20.59 36.77 5.93
CA ASN A 80 -21.55 37.56 6.74
C ASN A 80 -21.90 36.90 8.09
N SER A 81 -21.30 35.76 8.44
CA SER A 81 -21.68 34.99 9.65
C SER A 81 -20.72 35.24 10.81
N VAL A 82 -21.25 35.27 12.03
CA VAL A 82 -20.43 35.37 13.25
C VAL A 82 -19.61 34.08 13.39
N ARG A 83 -18.33 34.18 13.77
CA ARG A 83 -17.41 33.03 13.89
C ARG A 83 -18.00 31.85 14.69
N GLY A 84 -18.77 32.13 15.75
CA GLY A 84 -19.43 31.11 16.56
C GLY A 84 -20.50 30.32 15.79
N GLU A 85 -21.27 30.97 14.91
CA GLU A 85 -22.29 30.32 14.09
C GLU A 85 -21.67 29.35 13.08
N VAL A 86 -20.55 29.76 12.47
CA VAL A 86 -19.81 28.90 11.55
C VAL A 86 -19.26 27.68 12.28
N ILE A 87 -18.67 27.85 13.47
CA ILE A 87 -18.18 26.73 14.30
C ILE A 87 -19.33 25.78 14.63
N ASN A 88 -20.47 26.30 15.07
CA ASN A 88 -21.65 25.50 15.37
C ASN A 88 -22.14 24.73 14.14
N SER A 89 -22.21 25.36 12.97
CA SER A 89 -22.59 24.70 11.71
C SER A 89 -21.66 23.52 11.38
N ILE A 90 -20.34 23.70 11.57
CA ILE A 90 -19.35 22.63 11.38
C ILE A 90 -19.59 21.49 12.40
N VAL A 91 -19.82 21.81 13.67
CA VAL A 91 -20.12 20.82 14.72
C VAL A 91 -21.38 20.04 14.37
N THR A 92 -22.48 20.72 14.03
CA THR A 92 -23.74 20.10 13.63
C THR A 92 -23.58 19.21 12.39
N HIS A 93 -22.78 19.65 11.40
CA HIS A 93 -22.50 18.84 10.20
C HIS A 93 -21.87 17.48 10.54
N PHE A 94 -20.82 17.47 11.36
CA PHE A 94 -20.18 16.21 11.75
C PHE A 94 -21.02 15.39 12.73
N GLN A 95 -21.76 16.06 13.61
CA GLN A 95 -22.72 15.38 14.48
C GLN A 95 -23.75 14.60 13.67
N HIS A 96 -24.26 15.16 12.57
CA HIS A 96 -25.19 14.47 11.68
C HIS A 96 -24.52 13.28 10.96
N ILE A 97 -23.28 13.43 10.46
CA ILE A 97 -22.55 12.34 9.78
C ILE A 97 -22.34 11.13 10.69
N TYR A 98 -21.91 11.36 11.93
CA TYR A 98 -21.57 10.29 12.87
C TYR A 98 -22.77 9.76 13.66
N ASN A 99 -23.95 10.38 13.50
CA ASN A 99 -25.20 9.97 14.14
C ASN A 99 -26.32 9.73 13.14
N LEU A 100 -26.00 9.19 11.97
CA LEU A 100 -27.01 8.68 11.04
C LEU A 100 -27.86 7.63 11.74
N ILE A 101 -29.15 7.59 11.38
CA ILE A 101 -30.10 6.61 11.91
C ILE A 101 -29.57 5.21 11.57
N PRO A 102 -29.30 4.36 12.56
CA PRO A 102 -28.81 3.01 12.29
C PRO A 102 -29.86 2.25 11.48
N PRO A 103 -29.45 1.45 10.49
CA PRO A 103 -30.40 0.65 9.74
C PRO A 103 -31.14 -0.32 10.67
N HIS A 104 -32.47 -0.39 10.53
CA HIS A 104 -33.30 -1.30 11.32
C HIS A 104 -32.87 -2.76 11.11
N ASN A 105 -32.55 -3.45 12.22
CA ASN A 105 -32.37 -4.91 12.37
C ASN A 105 -32.11 -5.66 11.05
N SER A 106 -30.93 -5.48 10.47
CA SER A 106 -30.55 -6.24 9.28
C SER A 106 -30.28 -7.69 9.66
N ASP A 107 -31.05 -8.63 9.10
CA ASP A 107 -30.80 -10.06 9.24
C ASP A 107 -29.41 -10.41 8.67
N ILE A 108 -28.48 -10.71 9.58
CA ILE A 108 -27.11 -11.10 9.22
C ILE A 108 -27.07 -12.43 8.46
N GLY A 109 -28.13 -13.24 8.57
CA GLY A 109 -28.26 -14.54 7.90
C GLY A 109 -28.26 -14.45 6.37
N ILE A 110 -28.62 -13.29 5.80
CA ILE A 110 -28.58 -13.04 4.35
C ILE A 110 -27.13 -13.01 3.84
N PHE A 111 -26.16 -12.67 4.69
CA PHE A 111 -24.76 -12.55 4.31
C PHE A 111 -24.05 -13.89 4.45
N PRO A 112 -23.46 -14.44 3.37
CA PRO A 112 -22.71 -15.69 3.46
C PRO A 112 -21.53 -15.55 4.42
N LEU A 113 -21.25 -16.62 5.18
CA LEU A 113 -20.19 -16.65 6.18
C LEU A 113 -18.80 -16.39 5.59
N GLY A 114 -18.52 -16.98 4.42
CA GLY A 114 -17.17 -17.06 3.87
C GLY A 114 -16.24 -17.85 4.81
N SER A 115 -14.97 -17.45 4.89
CA SER A 115 -14.02 -18.07 5.81
C SER A 115 -14.34 -17.72 7.26
N ALA A 116 -14.46 -18.74 8.11
CA ALA A 116 -14.69 -18.59 9.54
C ALA A 116 -13.39 -18.42 10.33
N PHE A 117 -13.51 -17.96 11.58
CA PHE A 117 -12.42 -17.85 12.53
C PHE A 117 -11.87 -19.23 12.89
N PRO A 118 -10.56 -19.49 12.75
CA PRO A 118 -9.96 -20.77 13.12
C PRO A 118 -10.02 -20.99 14.64
N THR A 119 -10.63 -22.09 15.08
CA THR A 119 -10.82 -22.43 16.50
C THR A 119 -9.50 -22.49 17.27
N ASP A 120 -8.43 -22.99 16.63
CA ASP A 120 -7.11 -23.16 17.24
C ASP A 120 -6.46 -21.82 17.62
N LEU A 121 -6.86 -20.73 16.97
CA LEU A 121 -6.35 -19.38 17.23
C LEU A 121 -7.14 -18.65 18.33
N SER A 122 -8.24 -19.23 18.82
CA SER A 122 -9.10 -18.64 19.85
C SER A 122 -8.32 -18.36 21.14
N ASN A 123 -7.58 -19.35 21.63
CA ASN A 123 -6.76 -19.23 22.84
C ASN A 123 -5.63 -18.22 22.67
N SER A 124 -5.08 -18.09 21.45
CA SER A 124 -4.00 -17.14 21.16
C SER A 124 -4.48 -15.68 21.27
N ILE A 125 -5.66 -15.36 20.74
CA ILE A 125 -6.20 -14.00 20.77
C ILE A 125 -6.76 -13.60 22.15
N THR A 126 -7.29 -14.55 22.92
CA THR A 126 -7.84 -14.34 24.27
C THR A 126 -6.80 -14.45 25.39
N LYS A 127 -5.57 -14.88 25.08
CA LYS A 127 -4.48 -15.02 26.06
C LYS A 127 -4.29 -13.77 26.90
N TYR A 128 -3.86 -13.94 28.14
CA TYR A 128 -3.48 -12.84 29.00
C TYR A 128 -2.50 -11.86 28.31
N VAL A 129 -2.73 -10.55 28.48
CA VAL A 129 -1.83 -9.51 27.94
C VAL A 129 -0.64 -9.33 28.89
N THR A 130 0.57 -9.59 28.38
CA THR A 130 1.79 -9.49 29.19
C THR A 130 2.34 -8.07 29.26
N ASP A 131 3.18 -7.81 30.26
CA ASP A 131 3.81 -6.51 30.46
C ASP A 131 4.77 -6.17 29.31
N GLU A 132 5.46 -7.17 28.76
CA GLU A 132 6.33 -7.03 27.59
C GLU A 132 5.53 -6.69 26.34
N GLU A 133 4.34 -7.28 26.15
CA GLU A 133 3.45 -6.98 25.03
C GLU A 133 3.05 -5.49 25.06
N ILE A 134 2.66 -4.99 26.24
CA ILE A 134 2.26 -3.59 26.44
C ILE A 134 3.45 -2.65 26.22
N LYS A 135 4.59 -2.94 26.85
CA LYS A 135 5.81 -2.14 26.69
C LYS A 135 6.24 -2.09 25.23
N LYS A 136 6.25 -3.24 24.54
CA LYS A 136 6.58 -3.32 23.11
C LYS A 136 5.67 -2.41 22.28
N VAL A 137 4.36 -2.41 22.53
CA VAL A 137 3.40 -1.53 21.84
C VAL A 137 3.73 -0.05 22.05
N VAL A 138 4.03 0.36 23.28
CA VAL A 138 4.42 1.75 23.60
C VAL A 138 5.68 2.16 22.85
N PHE A 139 6.72 1.32 22.90
CA PHE A 139 8.01 1.62 22.30
C PHE A 139 8.00 1.53 20.76
N MET A 140 7.11 0.74 20.16
CA MET A 140 6.82 0.74 18.72
C MET A 140 6.09 2.00 18.24
N GLY A 141 5.37 2.70 19.13
CA GLY A 141 4.61 3.91 18.78
C GLY A 141 5.50 5.03 18.23
N CYS A 142 5.03 5.80 17.25
CA CYS A 142 5.82 6.90 16.69
C CYS A 142 5.87 8.08 17.68
N SER A 143 7.06 8.38 18.22
CA SER A 143 7.25 9.45 19.22
C SER A 143 6.79 10.83 18.72
N THR A 144 6.83 11.08 17.41
CA THR A 144 6.43 12.35 16.80
C THR A 144 4.98 12.35 16.29
N SER A 145 4.18 11.33 16.59
CA SER A 145 2.75 11.34 16.27
C SER A 145 1.98 12.40 17.06
N SER A 146 0.88 12.90 16.52
CA SER A 146 0.04 13.88 17.21
C SER A 146 -0.77 13.22 18.33
N PRO A 147 -0.89 13.85 19.51
CA PRO A 147 -1.69 13.36 20.63
C PRO A 147 -3.19 13.50 20.35
N GLY A 148 -4.02 12.96 21.26
CA GLY A 148 -5.46 13.26 21.30
C GLY A 148 -5.75 14.48 22.16
N PRO A 149 -7.01 14.67 22.58
CA PRO A 149 -7.43 15.75 23.48
C PRO A 149 -6.61 15.89 24.77
N ASP A 150 -6.06 14.78 25.29
CA ASP A 150 -5.25 14.77 26.53
C ASP A 150 -3.85 15.38 26.38
N GLY A 151 -3.40 15.67 25.15
CA GLY A 151 -2.09 16.26 24.88
C GLY A 151 -0.89 15.29 24.98
N TYR A 152 -1.07 14.06 25.49
CA TYR A 152 0.02 13.11 25.68
C TYR A 152 0.30 12.28 24.42
N ASN A 153 1.53 12.35 23.92
CA ASN A 153 1.99 11.57 22.75
C ASN A 153 2.88 10.39 23.16
N PHE A 154 3.27 9.52 22.22
CA PHE A 154 4.15 8.39 22.52
C PHE A 154 5.54 8.79 23.04
N HIS A 155 6.04 10.01 22.77
CA HIS A 155 7.31 10.44 23.35
C HIS A 155 7.20 10.55 24.87
N PHE A 156 6.12 11.15 25.39
CA PHE A 156 5.85 11.23 26.83
C PHE A 156 5.87 9.83 27.48
N TYR A 157 5.12 8.87 26.94
CA TYR A 157 5.05 7.52 27.50
C TYR A 157 6.40 6.80 27.51
N LYS A 158 7.25 7.01 26.50
CA LYS A 158 8.59 6.40 26.44
C LYS A 158 9.55 7.04 27.43
N SER A 159 9.59 8.37 27.47
CA SER A 159 10.50 9.12 28.34
C SER A 159 10.15 8.92 29.83
N ALA A 160 8.85 8.93 30.16
CA ALA A 160 8.35 8.75 31.52
C ALA A 160 8.11 7.28 31.91
N TRP A 161 8.50 6.30 31.08
CA TRP A 161 8.14 4.88 31.29
C TRP A 161 8.58 4.34 32.66
N HIS A 162 9.73 4.79 33.15
CA HIS A 162 10.26 4.41 34.47
C HIS A 162 9.37 4.87 35.64
N ILE A 163 8.52 5.88 35.43
CA ILE A 163 7.58 6.41 36.42
C ILE A 163 6.19 5.82 36.19
N ILE A 164 5.64 6.01 34.99
CA ILE A 164 4.22 5.70 34.70
C ILE A 164 3.99 4.28 34.18
N GLY A 165 5.04 3.57 33.78
CA GLY A 165 4.96 2.24 33.16
C GLY A 165 4.14 1.23 33.97
N PRO A 166 4.38 1.06 35.28
CA PRO A 166 3.60 0.14 36.12
C PRO A 166 2.10 0.48 36.14
N MET A 167 1.73 1.76 36.20
CA MET A 167 0.33 2.20 36.19
C MET A 167 -0.33 1.96 34.82
N VAL A 168 0.38 2.26 33.73
CA VAL A 168 -0.08 2.01 32.36
C VAL A 168 -0.33 0.52 32.15
N ILE A 169 0.59 -0.34 32.58
CA ILE A 169 0.45 -1.80 32.53
C ILE A 169 -0.79 -2.26 33.27
N LYS A 170 -0.95 -1.86 34.54
CA LYS A 170 -2.10 -2.22 35.37
C LYS A 170 -3.42 -1.80 34.72
N ALA A 171 -3.48 -0.58 34.19
CA ALA A 171 -4.69 -0.04 33.55
C ALA A 171 -5.04 -0.77 32.25
N VAL A 172 -4.05 -1.06 31.40
CA VAL A 172 -4.25 -1.84 30.17
C VAL A 172 -4.70 -3.27 30.49
N ARG A 173 -4.05 -3.96 31.44
CA ARG A 173 -4.46 -5.31 31.89
C ARG A 173 -5.89 -5.29 32.45
N SER A 174 -6.25 -4.27 33.23
CA SER A 174 -7.61 -4.11 33.75
C SER A 174 -8.64 -4.01 32.63
N PHE A 175 -8.34 -3.33 31.52
CA PHE A 175 -9.23 -3.30 30.35
C PHE A 175 -9.43 -4.71 29.76
N PHE A 176 -8.37 -5.49 29.56
CA PHE A 176 -8.47 -6.83 28.98
C PHE A 176 -9.14 -7.85 29.90
N VAL A 177 -9.14 -7.61 31.22
CA VAL A 177 -9.90 -8.45 32.18
C VAL A 177 -11.37 -8.03 32.26
N LYS A 178 -11.65 -6.72 32.37
CA LYS A 178 -13.00 -6.21 32.69
C LYS A 178 -13.82 -5.77 31.48
N GLY A 179 -13.18 -5.51 30.34
CA GLY A 179 -13.83 -4.95 29.15
C GLY A 179 -14.28 -3.49 29.31
N TYR A 180 -13.79 -2.76 30.32
CA TYR A 180 -14.23 -1.40 30.64
C TYR A 180 -13.12 -0.36 30.42
N MET A 181 -13.51 0.82 29.91
CA MET A 181 -12.64 1.98 29.72
C MET A 181 -13.39 3.28 30.04
N PRO A 182 -12.83 4.18 30.86
CA PRO A 182 -13.41 5.50 31.12
C PRO A 182 -13.67 6.31 29.83
N SER A 183 -14.77 7.06 29.80
CA SER A 183 -15.17 7.89 28.66
C SER A 183 -14.11 8.91 28.25
N GLY A 184 -13.44 9.54 29.23
CA GLY A 184 -12.35 10.50 29.00
C GLY A 184 -11.22 9.95 28.13
N ILE A 185 -10.91 8.66 28.25
CA ILE A 185 -9.88 7.99 27.45
C ILE A 185 -10.32 7.82 25.99
N LYS A 186 -11.61 7.62 25.76
CA LYS A 186 -12.20 7.43 24.42
C LYS A 186 -12.40 8.75 23.67
N THR A 187 -12.33 9.90 24.35
CA THR A 187 -12.43 11.23 23.73
C THR A 187 -11.44 11.36 22.58
N THR A 188 -11.90 11.96 21.48
CA THR A 188 -11.14 12.01 20.25
C THR A 188 -11.36 13.37 19.58
N ALA A 189 -10.27 14.01 19.17
CA ALA A 189 -10.34 15.25 18.40
C ALA A 189 -10.42 14.94 16.90
N ILE A 190 -11.33 15.57 16.17
CA ILE A 190 -11.42 15.48 14.71
C ILE A 190 -10.59 16.62 14.12
N ALA A 191 -9.45 16.28 13.51
CA ALA A 191 -8.65 17.23 12.75
C ALA A 191 -9.10 17.23 11.28
N LEU A 192 -9.42 18.40 10.74
CA LEU A 192 -9.83 18.57 9.34
C LEU A 192 -8.58 18.77 8.46
N ILE A 193 -8.30 17.80 7.59
CA ILE A 193 -7.16 17.88 6.66
C ILE A 193 -7.68 18.17 5.24
N PRO A 194 -7.25 19.26 4.58
CA PRO A 194 -7.69 19.57 3.23
C PRO A 194 -7.19 18.52 2.23
N LYS A 195 -8.07 18.06 1.33
CA LYS A 195 -7.75 17.09 0.28
C LYS A 195 -6.86 17.69 -0.82
N PHE A 196 -7.06 18.96 -1.14
CA PHE A 196 -6.30 19.71 -2.14
C PHE A 196 -5.94 21.12 -1.66
N LYS A 197 -5.18 21.88 -2.46
CA LYS A 197 -4.84 23.28 -2.14
C LYS A 197 -6.09 24.14 -2.36
N ASN A 198 -6.37 25.08 -1.45
CA ASN A 198 -7.54 25.97 -1.51
C ASN A 198 -8.88 25.20 -1.35
N ALA A 199 -8.98 24.35 -0.32
CA ALA A 199 -10.26 23.74 0.05
C ALA A 199 -11.21 24.81 0.60
N GLU A 200 -12.45 24.83 0.10
CA GLU A 200 -13.46 25.88 0.40
C GLU A 200 -14.68 25.30 1.12
N THR A 201 -15.05 24.04 0.81
CA THR A 201 -16.23 23.38 1.39
C THR A 201 -15.84 22.30 2.40
N LEU A 202 -16.75 21.94 3.31
CA LEU A 202 -16.52 20.84 4.27
C LEU A 202 -16.28 19.48 3.59
N ALA A 203 -16.83 19.27 2.39
CA ALA A 203 -16.61 18.06 1.60
C ALA A 203 -15.16 17.93 1.10
N ASP A 204 -14.43 19.04 1.02
CA ASP A 204 -13.02 19.10 0.59
C ASP A 204 -12.04 18.75 1.71
N PHE A 205 -12.53 18.59 2.93
CA PHE A 205 -11.74 18.16 4.07
C PHE A 205 -11.94 16.66 4.35
N ARG A 206 -10.87 16.05 4.85
CA ARG A 206 -10.90 14.69 5.38
C ARG A 206 -10.83 14.76 6.90
N PRO A 207 -11.83 14.21 7.63
CA PRO A 207 -11.76 14.13 9.07
C PRO A 207 -10.74 13.06 9.48
N ILE A 208 -9.79 13.43 10.35
CA ILE A 208 -8.84 12.50 10.96
C ILE A 208 -9.06 12.48 12.47
N ALA A 209 -9.32 11.28 13.00
CA ALA A 209 -9.51 11.03 14.40
C ALA A 209 -8.16 10.99 15.15
N LEU A 210 -7.93 12.00 15.98
CA LEU A 210 -6.82 12.08 16.93
C LEU A 210 -7.26 11.48 18.27
N CYS A 211 -7.11 10.17 18.41
CA CYS A 211 -7.39 9.48 19.68
C CYS A 211 -6.29 9.73 20.71
N ASN A 212 -6.65 9.71 21.99
CA ASN A 212 -5.68 9.68 23.10
C ASN A 212 -4.70 8.53 22.95
N THR A 213 -3.45 8.76 23.34
CA THR A 213 -2.38 7.76 23.14
C THR A 213 -2.61 6.52 23.99
N PHE A 214 -3.15 6.66 25.20
CA PHE A 214 -3.52 5.50 26.03
C PHE A 214 -4.55 4.59 25.33
N TYR A 215 -5.61 5.14 24.74
CA TYR A 215 -6.53 4.36 23.91
C TYR A 215 -5.81 3.67 22.74
N LYS A 216 -4.90 4.38 22.06
CA LYS A 216 -4.13 3.81 20.94
C LYS A 216 -3.29 2.61 21.38
N ILE A 217 -2.76 2.59 22.61
CA ILE A 217 -2.03 1.43 23.16
C ILE A 217 -2.95 0.20 23.21
N ILE A 218 -4.13 0.34 23.81
CA ILE A 218 -5.12 -0.75 23.93
C ILE A 218 -5.57 -1.24 22.55
N ALA A 219 -5.97 -0.32 21.67
CA ALA A 219 -6.40 -0.65 20.31
C ALA A 219 -5.27 -1.31 19.50
N LYS A 220 -4.01 -0.94 19.76
CA LYS A 220 -2.85 -1.50 19.07
C LYS A 220 -2.52 -2.92 19.53
N VAL A 221 -2.69 -3.24 20.81
CA VAL A 221 -2.60 -4.62 21.32
C VAL A 221 -3.59 -5.52 20.58
N LEU A 222 -4.88 -5.15 20.55
CA LEU A 222 -5.90 -5.87 19.80
C LEU A 222 -5.56 -6.01 18.31
N ALA A 223 -5.13 -4.91 17.68
CA ALA A 223 -4.76 -4.89 16.27
C ALA A 223 -3.59 -5.83 15.94
N ILE A 224 -2.62 -5.97 16.84
CA ILE A 224 -1.48 -6.90 16.67
C ILE A 224 -1.96 -8.35 16.72
N ARG A 225 -2.88 -8.68 17.63
CA ARG A 225 -3.43 -10.03 17.78
C ARG A 225 -4.36 -10.44 16.65
N ILE A 226 -5.12 -9.51 16.08
CA ILE A 226 -6.02 -9.77 14.93
C ILE A 226 -5.24 -9.90 13.61
N LYS A 227 -4.17 -9.11 13.44
CA LYS A 227 -3.37 -9.04 12.19
C LYS A 227 -3.00 -10.40 11.55
N PRO A 228 -2.48 -11.41 12.28
CA PRO A 228 -2.11 -12.70 11.67
C PRO A 228 -3.30 -13.53 11.19
N ILE A 229 -4.50 -13.27 11.72
CA ILE A 229 -5.73 -14.02 11.41
C ILE A 229 -6.41 -13.45 10.15
N MET A 230 -6.17 -12.18 9.85
CA MET A 230 -6.82 -11.48 8.74
C MET A 230 -6.67 -12.16 7.37
N PRO A 231 -5.50 -12.65 6.94
CA PRO A 231 -5.37 -13.33 5.65
C PRO A 231 -6.26 -14.57 5.50
N ILE A 232 -6.61 -15.22 6.61
CA ILE A 232 -7.49 -16.41 6.64
C ILE A 232 -8.95 -15.99 6.55
N LEU A 233 -9.31 -14.90 7.24
CA LEU A 233 -10.70 -14.44 7.38
C LEU A 233 -11.25 -13.69 6.17
N VAL A 234 -10.39 -12.99 5.43
CA VAL A 234 -10.81 -12.13 4.32
C VAL A 234 -10.31 -12.65 2.98
N LYS A 235 -11.18 -12.64 1.97
CA LYS A 235 -10.86 -13.08 0.60
C LYS A 235 -9.64 -12.39 0.03
N ASP A 236 -8.94 -13.07 -0.89
CA ASP A 236 -7.70 -12.56 -1.50
C ASP A 236 -7.90 -11.33 -2.38
N ASN A 237 -9.13 -11.07 -2.81
CA ASN A 237 -9.51 -9.86 -3.54
C ASN A 237 -9.38 -8.59 -2.68
N GLN A 238 -9.28 -8.71 -1.34
CA GLN A 238 -9.00 -7.60 -0.42
C GLN A 238 -7.50 -7.44 -0.20
N SER A 239 -6.87 -6.52 -0.93
CA SER A 239 -5.43 -6.22 -0.77
C SER A 239 -5.14 -5.16 0.30
N GLY A 240 -6.11 -4.30 0.61
CA GLY A 240 -5.95 -3.20 1.56
C GLY A 240 -5.78 -3.67 3.01
N PHE A 241 -4.75 -3.16 3.69
CA PHE A 241 -4.45 -3.41 5.12
C PHE A 241 -4.11 -4.85 5.54
N ILE A 242 -4.12 -5.81 4.62
CA ILE A 242 -3.81 -7.21 4.91
C ILE A 242 -2.30 -7.45 4.79
N LYS A 243 -1.73 -8.22 5.73
CA LYS A 243 -0.29 -8.53 5.73
C LYS A 243 0.07 -9.24 4.42
N SER A 244 1.21 -8.88 3.84
CA SER A 244 1.78 -9.49 2.62
C SER A 244 1.00 -9.27 1.31
N ARG A 245 -0.16 -8.59 1.33
CA ARG A 245 -0.88 -8.14 0.14
C ARG A 245 -0.46 -6.71 -0.23
N ILE A 246 -0.30 -6.42 -1.52
CA ILE A 246 0.20 -5.11 -1.99
C ILE A 246 -0.72 -4.51 -3.05
N SER A 247 -0.78 -3.18 -3.09
CA SER A 247 -1.65 -2.44 -4.01
C SER A 247 -1.32 -2.68 -5.49
N THR A 248 -0.05 -2.93 -5.80
CA THR A 248 0.44 -3.09 -7.17
C THR A 248 -0.08 -4.37 -7.81
N ASP A 249 -0.39 -5.41 -7.03
CA ASP A 249 -0.97 -6.64 -7.57
C ASP A 249 -2.34 -6.35 -8.19
N ASN A 250 -3.19 -5.60 -7.49
CA ASN A 250 -4.50 -5.18 -7.99
C ASN A 250 -4.38 -4.34 -9.27
N ILE A 251 -3.42 -3.40 -9.31
CA ILE A 251 -3.21 -2.53 -10.48
C ILE A 251 -2.77 -3.36 -11.69
N LEU A 252 -1.81 -4.25 -11.51
CA LEU A 252 -1.27 -5.10 -12.58
C LEU A 252 -2.33 -6.08 -13.10
N LEU A 253 -3.08 -6.72 -12.19
CA LEU A 253 -4.16 -7.62 -12.56
C LEU A 253 -5.26 -6.90 -13.35
N ALA A 254 -5.70 -5.73 -12.87
CA ALA A 254 -6.68 -4.92 -13.59
C ALA A 254 -6.15 -4.56 -14.99
N ASN A 255 -4.89 -4.14 -15.13
CA ASN A 255 -4.29 -3.81 -16.43
C ASN A 255 -4.20 -5.02 -17.39
N GLU A 256 -3.85 -6.21 -16.88
CA GLU A 256 -3.82 -7.43 -17.68
C GLU A 256 -5.21 -7.84 -18.16
N ILE A 257 -6.21 -7.80 -17.28
CA ILE A 257 -7.62 -8.07 -17.61
C ILE A 257 -8.13 -7.09 -18.67
N MET A 258 -7.90 -5.79 -18.49
CA MET A 258 -8.29 -4.76 -19.45
C MET A 258 -7.63 -4.98 -20.82
N THR A 259 -6.35 -5.36 -20.82
CA THR A 259 -5.61 -5.68 -22.03
C THR A 259 -6.16 -6.91 -22.74
N TYR A 260 -6.55 -7.93 -21.98
CA TYR A 260 -7.21 -9.12 -22.51
C TYR A 260 -8.56 -8.77 -23.14
N ILE A 261 -9.43 -8.08 -22.40
CA ILE A 261 -10.79 -7.72 -22.84
C ILE A 261 -10.72 -6.93 -24.15
N ARG A 262 -9.81 -5.95 -24.23
CA ARG A 262 -9.55 -5.18 -25.45
C ARG A 262 -9.22 -6.08 -26.65
N LYS A 263 -8.37 -7.10 -26.46
CA LYS A 263 -7.86 -7.93 -27.55
C LYS A 263 -8.83 -9.04 -27.99
N LYS A 264 -9.59 -9.63 -27.06
CA LYS A 264 -10.27 -10.93 -27.29
C LYS A 264 -11.76 -10.97 -26.98
N SER A 265 -12.29 -10.03 -26.20
CA SER A 265 -13.59 -10.23 -25.55
C SER A 265 -14.79 -9.60 -26.25
N GLY A 266 -14.60 -8.94 -27.40
CA GLY A 266 -15.70 -8.46 -28.26
C GLY A 266 -16.75 -7.56 -27.59
N GLY A 267 -16.47 -6.98 -26.42
CA GLY A 267 -17.45 -6.19 -25.67
C GLY A 267 -18.15 -6.89 -24.49
N LYS A 268 -17.82 -8.15 -24.19
CA LYS A 268 -18.54 -8.98 -23.19
C LYS A 268 -18.50 -8.47 -21.74
N TYR A 269 -17.46 -7.76 -21.33
CA TYR A 269 -17.24 -7.41 -19.92
C TYR A 269 -17.13 -5.90 -19.69
N PHE A 270 -17.58 -5.42 -18.53
CA PHE A 270 -17.37 -4.06 -18.05
C PHE A 270 -16.43 -4.02 -16.84
N CYS A 271 -15.93 -2.82 -16.53
CA CYS A 271 -15.27 -2.56 -15.25
C CYS A 271 -15.81 -1.26 -14.63
N ALA A 272 -16.28 -1.33 -13.39
CA ALA A 272 -16.76 -0.17 -12.65
C ALA A 272 -15.84 0.13 -11.47
N LYS A 273 -15.53 1.42 -11.28
CA LYS A 273 -14.94 1.93 -10.05
C LYS A 273 -16.06 2.51 -9.20
N LEU A 274 -16.27 1.93 -8.02
CA LEU A 274 -17.27 2.40 -7.07
C LEU A 274 -16.58 3.26 -6.00
N ASP A 275 -17.18 4.41 -5.68
CA ASP A 275 -16.74 5.30 -4.61
C ASP A 275 -17.68 5.12 -3.40
N ILE A 276 -17.17 4.73 -2.23
CA ILE A 276 -18.01 4.57 -1.02
C ILE A 276 -18.08 5.90 -0.27
N ARG A 277 -19.30 6.39 -0.01
CA ARG A 277 -19.52 7.66 0.70
C ARG A 277 -19.02 7.55 2.14
N LYS A 278 -18.00 8.36 2.48
CA LYS A 278 -17.49 8.51 3.85
C LYS A 278 -17.27 7.17 4.55
N ALA A 279 -16.61 6.23 3.86
CA ALA A 279 -16.61 4.81 4.18
C ALA A 279 -16.30 4.46 5.65
N PHE A 280 -15.35 5.12 6.30
CA PHE A 280 -15.07 4.86 7.72
C PHE A 280 -16.14 5.45 8.64
N ASP A 281 -16.68 6.62 8.30
CA ASP A 281 -17.54 7.41 9.18
C ASP A 281 -18.98 6.88 9.28
N THR A 282 -19.43 6.08 8.29
CA THR A 282 -20.83 5.62 8.21
C THR A 282 -21.03 4.14 8.52
N VAL A 283 -19.97 3.38 8.86
CA VAL A 283 -20.09 1.95 9.21
C VAL A 283 -21.07 1.75 10.37
N SER A 284 -22.06 0.87 10.18
CA SER A 284 -22.92 0.39 11.25
C SER A 284 -22.11 -0.48 12.23
N ARG A 285 -22.00 -0.01 13.48
CA ARG A 285 -21.30 -0.75 14.54
C ARG A 285 -22.05 -2.01 14.94
N GLU A 286 -23.38 -1.99 14.87
CA GLU A 286 -24.22 -3.15 15.14
C GLU A 286 -23.99 -4.26 14.12
N PHE A 287 -24.01 -3.91 12.83
CA PHE A 287 -23.68 -4.85 11.75
C PHE A 287 -22.27 -5.42 11.90
N LEU A 288 -21.28 -4.59 12.20
CA LEU A 288 -19.92 -5.05 12.46
C LEU A 288 -19.85 -6.06 13.61
N LEU A 289 -20.52 -5.79 14.74
CA LEU A 289 -20.53 -6.70 15.88
C LEU A 289 -21.27 -8.01 15.57
N ALA A 290 -22.37 -7.95 14.82
CA ALA A 290 -23.07 -9.13 14.32
C ALA A 290 -22.18 -9.95 13.38
N ARG A 291 -21.47 -9.30 12.45
CA ARG A 291 -20.55 -9.95 11.52
C ARG A 291 -19.36 -10.60 12.23
N LEU A 292 -18.80 -9.97 13.27
CA LEU A 292 -17.75 -10.57 14.09
C LEU A 292 -18.23 -11.87 14.77
N LYS A 293 -19.44 -11.86 15.34
CA LYS A 293 -20.05 -13.06 15.94
C LYS A 293 -20.30 -14.14 14.89
N GLN A 294 -20.88 -13.76 13.74
CA GLN A 294 -21.15 -14.68 12.64
C GLN A 294 -19.87 -15.37 12.16
N LYS A 295 -18.76 -14.63 12.01
CA LYS A 295 -17.45 -15.19 11.63
C LYS A 295 -16.79 -16.02 12.74
N GLY A 296 -17.40 -16.18 13.92
CA GLY A 296 -16.90 -17.05 14.99
C GLY A 296 -15.85 -16.41 15.90
N PHE A 297 -15.76 -15.08 15.96
CA PHE A 297 -14.85 -14.45 16.94
C PHE A 297 -15.28 -14.79 18.37
N PRO A 298 -14.33 -15.06 19.29
CA PRO A 298 -14.66 -15.30 20.69
C PRO A 298 -15.42 -14.12 21.30
N SER A 299 -16.46 -14.42 22.09
CA SER A 299 -17.34 -13.41 22.71
C SER A 299 -16.57 -12.35 23.48
N LEU A 300 -15.50 -12.76 24.18
CA LEU A 300 -14.59 -11.88 24.90
C LEU A 300 -13.91 -10.86 23.98
N VAL A 301 -13.41 -11.29 22.81
CA VAL A 301 -12.78 -10.39 21.82
C VAL A 301 -13.80 -9.42 21.25
N VAL A 302 -15.02 -9.91 20.95
CA VAL A 302 -16.12 -9.06 20.49
C VAL A 302 -16.46 -8.00 21.54
N SER A 303 -16.44 -8.35 22.83
CA SER A 303 -16.67 -7.42 23.94
C SER A 303 -15.60 -6.33 24.02
N TRP A 304 -14.31 -6.69 23.86
CA TRP A 304 -13.20 -5.72 23.84
C TRP A 304 -13.32 -4.77 22.65
N ILE A 305 -13.68 -5.28 21.47
CA ILE A 305 -13.90 -4.46 20.28
C ILE A 305 -15.09 -3.52 20.52
N LYS A 306 -16.22 -4.03 21.06
CA LYS A 306 -17.40 -3.23 21.41
C LYS A 306 -17.02 -2.09 22.36
N ALA A 307 -16.28 -2.39 23.43
CA ALA A 307 -15.82 -1.40 24.40
C ALA A 307 -14.92 -0.32 23.77
N CYS A 308 -14.14 -0.68 22.76
CA CYS A 308 -13.33 0.28 22.01
C CYS A 308 -14.22 1.21 21.16
N ILE A 309 -15.16 0.68 20.40
CA ILE A 309 -15.89 1.45 19.38
C ILE A 309 -17.19 2.12 19.88
N SER A 310 -17.67 1.79 21.08
CA SER A 310 -18.91 2.34 21.65
C SER A 310 -18.64 3.53 22.59
N ASP A 311 -19.65 4.37 22.81
CA ASP A 311 -19.64 5.59 23.66
C ASP A 311 -18.39 6.45 23.42
N VAL A 312 -18.16 6.78 22.15
CA VAL A 312 -17.06 7.64 21.72
C VAL A 312 -17.58 9.06 21.53
N ASN A 313 -16.94 10.01 22.20
CA ASN A 313 -17.24 11.43 22.08
C ASN A 313 -16.20 12.15 21.23
N PHE A 314 -16.66 13.06 20.38
CA PHE A 314 -15.85 13.86 19.48
C PHE A 314 -15.92 15.35 19.79
N SER A 315 -14.79 16.01 19.55
CA SER A 315 -14.66 17.48 19.46
C SER A 315 -13.93 17.82 18.17
N ILE A 316 -14.24 18.96 17.55
CA ILE A 316 -13.62 19.37 16.29
C ILE A 316 -12.43 20.26 16.58
N LEU A 317 -11.27 19.95 15.99
CA LEU A 317 -10.07 20.76 16.15
C LEU A 317 -10.06 21.89 15.12
N ILE A 318 -10.35 23.11 15.55
CA ILE A 318 -10.39 24.32 14.72
C ILE A 318 -9.33 25.31 15.22
N ASN A 319 -8.34 25.63 14.39
CA ASN A 319 -7.27 26.58 14.73
C ASN A 319 -6.49 26.28 16.04
N GLY A 320 -6.46 25.02 16.46
CA GLY A 320 -5.80 24.58 17.70
C GLY A 320 -6.72 24.48 18.91
N SER A 321 -7.96 24.96 18.81
CA SER A 321 -9.00 24.84 19.84
C SER A 321 -9.90 23.63 19.56
N LEU A 322 -10.38 23.00 20.63
CA LEU A 322 -11.39 21.93 20.56
C LEU A 322 -12.78 22.55 20.70
N GLU A 323 -13.58 22.40 19.66
CA GLU A 323 -14.92 22.98 19.56
C GLU A 323 -15.99 21.88 19.54
N GLY A 324 -17.06 22.10 20.30
CA GLY A 324 -18.16 21.14 20.46
C GLY A 324 -17.78 19.87 21.23
N TYR A 325 -18.81 19.15 21.68
CA TYR A 325 -18.66 17.84 22.32
C TYR A 325 -19.92 17.01 22.07
N PHE A 326 -19.80 15.97 21.25
CA PHE A 326 -20.95 15.15 20.86
C PHE A 326 -20.61 13.66 20.83
N SER A 327 -21.59 12.82 21.16
CA SER A 327 -21.48 11.37 21.07
C SER A 327 -21.69 10.87 19.63
N THR A 328 -21.32 9.62 19.38
CA THR A 328 -21.43 9.00 18.05
C THR A 328 -22.11 7.65 18.11
N SER A 329 -23.07 7.40 17.21
CA SER A 329 -23.76 6.11 17.07
C SER A 329 -23.12 5.23 15.99
N ALA A 330 -22.49 5.82 14.97
CA ALA A 330 -21.95 5.11 13.81
C ALA A 330 -20.47 5.40 13.55
N GLY A 331 -19.89 4.63 12.63
CA GLY A 331 -18.55 4.83 12.11
C GLY A 331 -17.41 4.28 12.96
N LEU A 332 -16.25 4.28 12.34
CA LEU A 332 -14.95 3.87 12.85
C LEU A 332 -13.98 5.06 12.79
N ARG A 333 -13.16 5.22 13.83
CA ARG A 333 -12.21 6.34 13.93
C ARG A 333 -11.09 6.25 12.90
N GLN A 334 -11.08 7.16 11.92
CA GLN A 334 -10.02 7.23 10.92
C GLN A 334 -8.67 7.67 11.53
N GLY A 335 -7.76 6.72 11.74
CA GLY A 335 -6.48 6.92 12.44
C GLY A 335 -6.30 6.01 13.66
N CYS A 336 -7.35 5.29 14.05
CA CYS A 336 -7.24 4.22 15.04
C CYS A 336 -6.50 2.99 14.45
N PRO A 337 -5.59 2.35 15.19
CA PRO A 337 -4.89 1.15 14.72
C PRO A 337 -5.79 -0.07 14.42
N LEU A 338 -6.96 -0.15 15.06
CA LEU A 338 -7.88 -1.28 14.97
C LEU A 338 -8.87 -1.14 13.79
N SER A 339 -9.32 0.09 13.53
CA SER A 339 -10.35 0.39 12.53
C SER A 339 -10.10 -0.17 11.12
N PRO A 340 -8.87 -0.20 10.58
CA PRO A 340 -8.63 -0.77 9.24
C PRO A 340 -9.03 -2.24 9.13
N TYR A 341 -8.76 -3.06 10.15
CA TYR A 341 -9.11 -4.48 10.14
C TYR A 341 -10.61 -4.71 10.28
N LEU A 342 -11.26 -3.92 11.15
CA LEU A 342 -12.71 -3.96 11.31
C LEU A 342 -13.43 -3.57 10.01
N PHE A 343 -12.91 -2.56 9.31
CA PHE A 343 -13.44 -2.16 8.01
C PHE A 343 -13.28 -3.27 6.97
N CYS A 344 -12.12 -3.95 6.91
CA CYS A 344 -11.94 -5.10 6.02
C CYS A 344 -12.95 -6.23 6.29
N LEU A 345 -13.32 -6.48 7.55
CA LEU A 345 -14.31 -7.51 7.90
C LEU A 345 -15.74 -7.14 7.48
N VAL A 346 -16.07 -5.84 7.45
CA VAL A 346 -17.32 -5.33 6.88
C VAL A 346 -17.32 -5.50 5.37
N MET A 347 -16.24 -5.08 4.70
CA MET A 347 -16.08 -5.23 3.25
C MET A 347 -16.03 -6.70 2.79
N ASP A 348 -15.53 -7.61 3.63
CA ASP A 348 -15.60 -9.05 3.37
C ASP A 348 -17.05 -9.55 3.23
N ALA A 349 -18.01 -8.96 3.95
CA ALA A 349 -19.42 -9.32 3.77
C ALA A 349 -19.91 -8.96 2.35
N PHE A 350 -19.47 -7.82 1.80
CA PHE A 350 -19.74 -7.44 0.41
C PHE A 350 -19.09 -8.42 -0.59
N SER A 351 -17.82 -8.79 -0.37
CA SER A 351 -17.13 -9.78 -1.20
C SER A 351 -17.83 -11.14 -1.19
N ASN A 352 -18.38 -11.56 -0.06
CA ASN A 352 -19.12 -12.82 0.05
C ASN A 352 -20.48 -12.76 -0.64
N LEU A 353 -21.19 -11.63 -0.56
CA LEU A 353 -22.44 -11.44 -1.31
C LEU A 353 -22.22 -11.43 -2.83
N LEU A 354 -21.14 -10.81 -3.32
CA LEU A 354 -20.83 -10.79 -4.75
C LEU A 354 -20.63 -12.20 -5.32
N ASP A 355 -19.94 -13.06 -4.58
CA ASP A 355 -19.58 -14.39 -5.07
C ASP A 355 -20.71 -15.42 -4.87
N ALA A 356 -21.59 -15.25 -3.89
CA ALA A 356 -22.75 -16.12 -3.67
C ALA A 356 -24.01 -15.65 -4.43
N GLY A 357 -24.07 -14.37 -4.79
CA GLY A 357 -25.20 -13.77 -5.48
C GLY A 357 -25.27 -14.15 -6.96
N SER A 358 -26.27 -13.60 -7.65
CA SER A 358 -26.48 -13.78 -9.09
C SER A 358 -25.49 -12.99 -9.97
N PHE A 359 -24.52 -12.30 -9.38
CA PHE A 359 -23.57 -11.46 -10.11
C PHE A 359 -22.50 -12.30 -10.80
N LYS A 360 -22.45 -12.19 -12.13
CA LYS A 360 -21.47 -12.85 -12.98
C LYS A 360 -20.25 -11.95 -13.17
N GLY A 361 -19.17 -12.34 -12.50
CA GLY A 361 -17.85 -11.75 -12.69
C GLY A 361 -17.23 -12.09 -14.05
N ILE A 362 -15.95 -11.79 -14.20
CA ILE A 362 -15.16 -12.25 -15.33
C ILE A 362 -14.80 -13.72 -15.11
N SER A 363 -15.00 -14.56 -16.14
CA SER A 363 -14.50 -15.93 -16.20
C SER A 363 -13.68 -16.11 -17.49
N ILE A 364 -12.37 -16.32 -17.34
CA ILE A 364 -11.41 -16.42 -18.46
C ILE A 364 -10.41 -17.52 -18.13
N ASP A 365 -10.27 -18.52 -19.02
CA ASP A 365 -9.23 -19.57 -18.92
C ASP A 365 -9.17 -20.23 -17.52
N GLY A 366 -10.34 -20.45 -16.90
CA GLY A 366 -10.47 -21.05 -15.54
C GLY A 366 -10.28 -20.07 -14.38
N PHE A 367 -9.90 -18.82 -14.64
CA PHE A 367 -9.81 -17.76 -13.63
C PHE A 367 -11.12 -16.99 -13.51
N ILE A 368 -11.62 -16.84 -12.27
CA ILE A 368 -12.86 -16.11 -11.96
C ILE A 368 -12.53 -14.91 -11.08
N LEU A 369 -13.05 -13.73 -11.44
CA LEU A 369 -12.90 -12.51 -10.65
C LEU A 369 -14.13 -11.61 -10.75
N THR A 370 -14.71 -11.28 -9.61
CA THR A 370 -15.84 -10.36 -9.47
C THR A 370 -15.37 -8.94 -9.12
N HIS A 371 -14.33 -8.80 -8.29
CA HIS A 371 -13.94 -7.51 -7.74
C HIS A 371 -12.49 -7.46 -7.23
N LEU A 372 -11.95 -6.25 -7.07
CA LEU A 372 -10.69 -5.96 -6.37
C LEU A 372 -10.92 -4.83 -5.38
N LEU A 373 -10.54 -5.05 -4.12
CA LEU A 373 -10.67 -4.07 -3.06
C LEU A 373 -9.30 -3.61 -2.56
N TYR A 374 -9.19 -2.31 -2.30
CA TYR A 374 -8.12 -1.75 -1.52
C TYR A 374 -8.71 -0.75 -0.53
N ALA A 375 -9.15 -1.28 0.62
CA ALA A 375 -9.95 -0.50 1.57
C ALA A 375 -11.23 0.03 0.92
N ASP A 376 -11.40 1.35 0.84
CA ASP A 376 -12.56 2.04 0.28
C ASP A 376 -12.53 2.15 -1.26
N ASP A 377 -11.39 1.91 -1.90
CA ASP A 377 -11.29 1.83 -3.36
C ASP A 377 -11.79 0.46 -3.85
N VAL A 378 -12.93 0.45 -4.56
CA VAL A 378 -13.59 -0.75 -5.06
C VAL A 378 -13.58 -0.78 -6.59
N LEU A 379 -13.00 -1.82 -7.18
CA LEU A 379 -13.19 -2.18 -8.59
C LEU A 379 -14.09 -3.39 -8.72
N ILE A 380 -15.10 -3.30 -9.57
CA ILE A 380 -15.98 -4.40 -9.95
C ILE A 380 -15.72 -4.76 -11.41
N PHE A 381 -15.73 -6.05 -11.69
CA PHE A 381 -15.63 -6.63 -13.02
C PHE A 381 -16.81 -7.56 -13.24
N GLY A 382 -17.49 -7.45 -14.38
CA GLY A 382 -18.65 -8.31 -14.65
C GLY A 382 -19.02 -8.38 -16.12
N GLU A 383 -19.89 -9.32 -16.45
CA GLU A 383 -20.53 -9.40 -17.77
C GLU A 383 -21.38 -8.16 -18.04
N ALA A 384 -21.22 -7.60 -19.22
CA ALA A 384 -21.85 -6.36 -19.68
C ALA A 384 -23.29 -6.60 -20.16
N THR A 385 -24.14 -7.12 -19.26
CA THR A 385 -25.57 -7.32 -19.50
C THR A 385 -26.42 -6.55 -18.49
N THR A 386 -27.63 -6.18 -18.90
CA THR A 386 -28.61 -5.47 -18.07
C THR A 386 -28.99 -6.27 -16.82
N GLU A 387 -29.19 -7.59 -16.95
CA GLU A 387 -29.56 -8.47 -15.84
C GLU A 387 -28.44 -8.55 -14.79
N ASN A 388 -27.19 -8.63 -15.26
CA ASN A 388 -26.03 -8.70 -14.37
C ASN A 388 -25.82 -7.38 -13.62
N CYS A 389 -26.07 -6.25 -14.29
CA CYS A 389 -26.02 -4.92 -13.67
C CYS A 389 -27.12 -4.73 -12.62
N ASN A 390 -28.34 -5.17 -12.89
CA ASN A 390 -29.43 -5.15 -11.92
C ASN A 390 -29.12 -6.04 -10.70
N SER A 391 -28.52 -7.22 -10.92
CA SER A 391 -28.01 -8.07 -9.83
C SER A 391 -26.99 -7.32 -8.96
N LEU A 392 -26.04 -6.60 -9.56
CA LEU A 392 -25.07 -5.79 -8.81
C LEU A 392 -25.75 -4.68 -8.01
N THR A 393 -26.68 -3.94 -8.61
CA THR A 393 -27.44 -2.87 -7.94
C THR A 393 -28.21 -3.41 -6.72
N ASN A 394 -28.82 -4.59 -6.84
CA ASN A 394 -29.51 -5.26 -5.73
C ASN A 394 -28.53 -5.64 -4.60
N ILE A 395 -27.38 -6.22 -4.93
CA ILE A 395 -26.34 -6.57 -3.95
C ILE A 395 -25.84 -5.31 -3.23
N LEU A 396 -25.57 -4.23 -3.97
CA LEU A 396 -25.14 -2.95 -3.40
C LEU A 396 -26.19 -2.37 -2.45
N SER A 397 -27.47 -2.43 -2.82
CA SER A 397 -28.58 -2.00 -1.95
C SER A 397 -28.66 -2.83 -0.67
N THR A 398 -28.61 -4.16 -0.77
CA THR A 398 -28.65 -5.06 0.39
C THR A 398 -27.47 -4.82 1.32
N PHE A 399 -26.26 -4.70 0.77
CA PHE A 399 -25.07 -4.40 1.56
C PHE A 399 -25.16 -3.02 2.22
N ALA A 400 -25.58 -1.98 1.50
CA ALA A 400 -25.71 -0.63 2.03
C ALA A 400 -26.75 -0.55 3.17
N LYS A 401 -27.90 -1.21 2.98
CA LYS A 401 -28.97 -1.29 4.00
C LYS A 401 -28.49 -1.92 5.30
N ALA A 402 -27.62 -2.94 5.27
CA ALA A 402 -27.14 -3.56 6.51
C ALA A 402 -25.92 -2.84 7.11
N SER A 403 -24.94 -2.51 6.27
CA SER A 403 -23.64 -2.00 6.72
C SER A 403 -23.58 -0.49 6.93
N GLY A 404 -24.54 0.27 6.40
CA GLY A 404 -24.48 1.74 6.35
C GLY A 404 -23.49 2.28 5.30
N LEU A 405 -22.89 1.42 4.48
CA LEU A 405 -21.95 1.81 3.42
C LEU A 405 -22.67 2.01 2.10
N HIS A 406 -22.96 3.27 1.79
CA HIS A 406 -23.62 3.65 0.54
C HIS A 406 -22.60 4.01 -0.55
N VAL A 407 -22.83 3.52 -1.76
CA VAL A 407 -22.06 3.91 -2.94
C VAL A 407 -22.46 5.33 -3.37
N ASN A 408 -21.46 6.10 -3.78
CA ASN A 408 -21.61 7.39 -4.38
C ASN A 408 -21.71 7.28 -5.90
N LEU A 409 -22.93 7.20 -6.42
CA LEU A 409 -23.14 7.01 -7.85
C LEU A 409 -22.51 8.13 -8.69
N ASP A 410 -22.56 9.38 -8.22
CA ASP A 410 -22.02 10.56 -8.92
C ASP A 410 -20.48 10.57 -9.03
N LYS A 411 -19.80 9.92 -8.08
CA LYS A 411 -18.33 9.78 -8.10
C LYS A 411 -17.86 8.42 -8.61
N SER A 412 -18.80 7.49 -8.80
CA SER A 412 -18.53 6.20 -9.40
C SER A 412 -18.42 6.36 -10.92
N SER A 413 -17.63 5.51 -11.54
CA SER A 413 -17.37 5.59 -12.98
C SER A 413 -17.31 4.21 -13.59
N ILE A 414 -17.81 4.07 -14.81
CA ILE A 414 -17.75 2.81 -15.55
C ILE A 414 -16.87 2.95 -16.79
N LEU A 415 -16.06 1.92 -17.02
CA LEU A 415 -15.38 1.68 -18.28
C LEU A 415 -16.15 0.63 -19.04
N LEU A 416 -16.46 0.96 -20.30
CA LEU A 416 -17.09 0.05 -21.25
C LEU A 416 -16.14 -0.19 -22.43
N PRO A 417 -16.05 -1.42 -22.94
CA PRO A 417 -15.32 -1.71 -24.17
C PRO A 417 -16.03 -1.08 -25.38
N LYS A 418 -15.26 -0.69 -26.40
CA LYS A 418 -15.79 0.02 -27.59
C LYS A 418 -16.84 -0.75 -28.40
N ASN A 419 -16.79 -2.07 -28.38
CA ASN A 419 -17.62 -2.92 -29.25
C ASN A 419 -18.94 -3.32 -28.58
N LEU A 420 -19.31 -2.65 -27.49
CA LEU A 420 -20.56 -2.93 -26.79
C LEU A 420 -21.74 -2.30 -27.54
N LEU A 421 -22.76 -3.11 -27.83
CA LEU A 421 -23.93 -2.69 -28.63
C LEU A 421 -24.79 -1.63 -27.92
N ASN A 422 -24.99 -1.74 -26.59
CA ASN A 422 -25.93 -0.90 -25.83
C ASN A 422 -25.31 -0.36 -24.52
N PRO A 423 -24.34 0.57 -24.59
CA PRO A 423 -23.68 1.14 -23.41
C PRO A 423 -24.64 1.86 -22.46
N ASP A 424 -25.63 2.59 -23.00
CA ASP A 424 -26.55 3.40 -22.18
C ASP A 424 -27.46 2.54 -21.30
N ASN A 425 -27.85 1.34 -21.76
CA ASN A 425 -28.66 0.42 -20.98
C ASN A 425 -27.91 -0.08 -19.74
N ILE A 426 -26.60 -0.31 -19.87
CA ILE A 426 -25.73 -0.72 -18.75
C ILE A 426 -25.62 0.41 -17.72
N CYS A 427 -25.38 1.63 -18.18
CA CYS A 427 -25.28 2.79 -17.30
C CYS A 427 -26.58 3.06 -16.55
N ARG A 428 -27.72 2.95 -17.24
CA ARG A 428 -29.05 3.06 -16.61
C ARG A 428 -29.29 1.96 -15.58
N ALA A 429 -28.95 0.71 -15.89
CA ALA A 429 -29.12 -0.41 -14.95
C ALA A 429 -28.26 -0.27 -13.67
N LEU A 430 -27.06 0.31 -13.78
CA LEU A 430 -26.19 0.58 -12.63
C LEU A 430 -26.47 1.92 -11.94
N SER A 431 -27.30 2.78 -12.55
CA SER A 431 -27.50 4.17 -12.13
C SER A 431 -26.18 4.96 -12.01
N ILE A 432 -25.17 4.61 -12.81
CA ILE A 432 -23.88 5.33 -12.84
C ILE A 432 -23.88 6.25 -14.07
N PRO A 433 -23.90 7.59 -13.88
CA PRO A 433 -24.04 8.54 -14.98
C PRO A 433 -22.74 8.69 -15.80
N LEU A 434 -21.59 8.37 -15.22
CA LEU A 434 -20.28 8.65 -15.80
C LEU A 434 -19.71 7.45 -16.56
N ILE A 435 -19.86 7.47 -17.89
CA ILE A 435 -19.03 6.66 -18.80
C ILE A 435 -17.69 7.38 -18.92
N SER A 436 -16.62 6.72 -18.50
CA SER A 436 -15.27 7.25 -18.69
C SER A 436 -14.51 6.47 -19.75
N GLU A 437 -13.58 7.13 -20.43
CA GLU A 437 -12.56 6.43 -21.21
C GLU A 437 -11.44 5.87 -20.32
N LYS A 438 -11.24 6.48 -19.14
CA LYS A 438 -10.19 6.15 -18.18
C LYS A 438 -10.54 6.65 -16.77
N PHE A 439 -10.11 5.96 -15.74
CA PHE A 439 -10.15 6.51 -14.38
C PHE A 439 -8.88 6.16 -13.63
N ASP A 440 -8.56 6.95 -12.60
CA ASP A 440 -7.43 6.67 -11.73
C ASP A 440 -7.83 5.63 -10.68
N TYR A 441 -7.06 4.55 -10.58
CA TYR A 441 -7.18 3.56 -9.53
C TYR A 441 -5.85 3.47 -8.79
N LEU A 442 -5.88 3.70 -7.47
CA LEU A 442 -4.68 3.73 -6.63
C LEU A 442 -3.59 4.69 -7.17
N GLY A 443 -4.02 5.79 -7.79
CA GLY A 443 -3.14 6.82 -8.35
C GLY A 443 -2.50 6.48 -9.70
N ILE A 444 -2.92 5.40 -10.37
CA ILE A 444 -2.49 5.02 -11.72
C ILE A 444 -3.70 4.96 -12.66
N PRO A 445 -3.63 5.54 -13.86
CA PRO A 445 -4.74 5.52 -14.80
C PRO A 445 -4.98 4.12 -15.34
N LEU A 446 -6.24 3.68 -15.33
CA LEU A 446 -6.72 2.45 -15.95
C LEU A 446 -7.61 2.78 -17.15
N SER A 447 -7.45 2.02 -18.23
CA SER A 447 -8.26 2.14 -19.44
C SER A 447 -8.24 0.83 -20.23
N PHE A 448 -9.31 0.56 -20.99
CA PHE A 448 -9.27 -0.46 -22.04
C PHE A 448 -8.33 -0.06 -23.19
N LYS A 449 -8.08 1.24 -23.42
CA LYS A 449 -7.14 1.72 -24.45
C LYS A 449 -5.70 1.68 -23.94
N ARG A 450 -4.73 1.73 -24.86
CA ARG A 450 -3.32 1.89 -24.49
C ARG A 450 -3.10 3.30 -23.95
N LEU A 451 -2.45 3.41 -22.79
CA LEU A 451 -2.10 4.70 -22.18
C LEU A 451 -1.17 5.49 -23.12
N LYS A 452 -1.49 6.78 -23.27
CA LYS A 452 -0.74 7.78 -24.04
C LYS A 452 0.21 8.56 -23.13
N VAL A 453 1.13 9.30 -23.73
CA VAL A 453 2.06 10.19 -23.00
C VAL A 453 1.30 11.20 -22.12
N SER A 454 0.15 11.70 -22.59
CA SER A 454 -0.74 12.61 -21.85
C SER A 454 -1.25 12.02 -20.53
N ASP A 455 -1.39 10.69 -20.44
CA ASP A 455 -1.90 10.04 -19.23
C ASP A 455 -0.86 10.01 -18.09
N PHE A 456 0.41 10.33 -18.40
CA PHE A 456 1.49 10.45 -17.42
C PHE A 456 1.74 11.91 -17.01
N LEU A 457 0.93 12.87 -17.47
CA LEU A 457 1.01 14.27 -17.01
C LEU A 457 0.85 14.40 -15.48
N PRO A 458 -0.07 13.69 -14.79
CA PRO A 458 -0.17 13.76 -13.34
C PRO A 458 1.12 13.36 -12.61
N LEU A 459 1.85 12.37 -13.14
CA LEU A 459 3.17 11.99 -12.63
C LEU A 459 4.17 13.15 -12.81
N ILE A 460 4.24 13.69 -14.03
CA ILE A 460 5.17 14.78 -14.37
C ILE A 460 4.91 16.01 -13.50
N GLU A 461 3.66 16.40 -13.33
CA GLU A 461 3.24 17.53 -12.49
C GLU A 461 3.54 17.28 -11.01
N SER A 462 3.27 16.06 -10.52
CA SER A 462 3.58 15.70 -9.13
C SER A 462 5.08 15.77 -8.85
N ILE A 463 5.91 15.30 -9.79
CA ILE A 463 7.37 15.42 -9.69
C ILE A 463 7.82 16.87 -9.83
N SER A 464 7.32 17.63 -10.81
CA SER A 464 7.60 19.05 -10.98
C SER A 464 7.29 19.83 -9.71
N LYS A 465 6.10 19.64 -9.13
CA LYS A 465 5.68 20.28 -7.88
C LYS A 465 6.59 19.93 -6.69
N LYS A 466 7.11 18.70 -6.64
CA LYS A 466 8.08 18.28 -5.60
C LYS A 466 9.48 18.85 -5.81
N LEU A 467 9.90 19.01 -7.06
CA LEU A 467 11.18 19.61 -7.44
C LEU A 467 11.16 21.15 -7.45
N SER A 468 9.97 21.75 -7.53
CA SER A 468 9.75 23.20 -7.50
C SER A 468 9.69 23.76 -6.07
N GLY A 469 10.08 25.03 -5.91
CA GLY A 469 9.85 25.82 -4.70
C GLY A 469 11.03 25.84 -3.71
N TRP A 470 10.79 26.42 -2.54
CA TRP A 470 11.81 26.76 -1.52
C TRP A 470 12.75 25.62 -1.11
N LYS A 471 12.32 24.36 -1.18
CA LYS A 471 13.17 23.20 -0.88
C LYS A 471 14.35 23.12 -1.86
N ALA A 472 14.13 23.44 -3.13
CA ALA A 472 15.14 23.34 -4.17
C ALA A 472 16.25 24.39 -4.00
N ASN A 473 15.90 25.57 -3.46
CA ASN A 473 16.82 26.70 -3.24
C ASN A 473 17.61 26.61 -1.93
N LEU A 474 17.13 25.81 -0.96
CA LEU A 474 17.74 25.70 0.37
C LEU A 474 18.51 24.39 0.58
N LEU A 475 18.34 23.40 -0.30
CA LEU A 475 19.05 22.12 -0.20
C LEU A 475 20.48 22.22 -0.74
N SER A 476 21.44 21.77 0.04
CA SER A 476 22.81 21.47 -0.43
C SER A 476 22.81 20.47 -1.61
N PHE A 477 23.93 20.34 -2.33
CA PHE A 477 24.04 19.31 -3.39
C PHE A 477 23.79 17.89 -2.83
N ALA A 478 24.35 17.59 -1.65
CA ALA A 478 24.09 16.34 -0.93
C ALA A 478 22.61 16.19 -0.53
N GLY A 479 21.98 17.27 -0.05
CA GLY A 479 20.54 17.31 0.27
C GLY A 479 19.67 17.03 -0.96
N ARG A 480 19.98 17.64 -2.11
CA ARG A 480 19.31 17.40 -3.39
C ARG A 480 19.45 15.96 -3.85
N LEU A 481 20.65 15.40 -3.75
CA LEU A 481 20.91 14.00 -4.07
C LEU A 481 20.06 13.05 -3.22
N GLN A 482 20.01 13.26 -1.90
CA GLN A 482 19.20 12.42 -1.01
C GLN A 482 17.70 12.61 -1.24
N PHE A 483 17.25 13.83 -1.54
CA PHE A 483 15.86 14.09 -1.92
C PHE A 483 15.47 13.34 -3.19
N LEU A 484 16.34 13.34 -4.20
CA LEU A 484 16.13 12.54 -5.41
C LEU A 484 16.06 11.04 -5.08
N ARG A 485 17.05 10.53 -4.35
CA ARG A 485 17.16 9.10 -3.99
C ARG A 485 15.95 8.59 -3.22
N TYR A 486 15.54 9.29 -2.16
CA TYR A 486 14.55 8.76 -1.22
C TYR A 486 13.12 9.26 -1.45
N THR A 487 12.92 10.37 -2.16
CA THR A 487 11.57 10.91 -2.41
C THR A 487 11.16 10.78 -3.87
N ILE A 488 11.98 11.29 -4.80
CA ILE A 488 11.60 11.38 -6.22
C ILE A 488 11.65 10.01 -6.89
N LEU A 489 12.76 9.28 -6.74
CA LEU A 489 12.91 7.94 -7.31
C LEU A 489 11.87 6.96 -6.75
N ASN A 490 11.53 7.05 -5.46
CA ASN A 490 10.44 6.25 -4.89
C ASN A 490 9.06 6.60 -5.48
N SER A 491 8.82 7.87 -5.79
CA SER A 491 7.58 8.30 -6.45
C SER A 491 7.49 7.75 -7.88
N ILE A 492 8.60 7.76 -8.62
CA ILE A 492 8.69 7.21 -9.98
C ILE A 492 8.59 5.67 -9.93
N ALA A 493 9.27 5.02 -8.98
CA ALA A 493 9.25 3.58 -8.81
C ALA A 493 7.83 3.05 -8.58
N TYR A 494 6.97 3.79 -7.87
CA TYR A 494 5.56 3.42 -7.72
C TYR A 494 4.83 3.31 -9.07
N TRP A 495 5.05 4.28 -9.96
CA TRP A 495 4.45 4.26 -11.31
C TRP A 495 5.03 3.16 -12.19
N ILE A 496 6.34 2.90 -12.08
CA ILE A 496 7.01 1.79 -12.77
C ILE A 496 6.41 0.44 -12.34
N ARG A 497 6.02 0.30 -11.06
CA ARG A 497 5.42 -0.94 -10.52
C ARG A 497 4.01 -1.23 -11.03
N GLY A 498 3.23 -0.20 -11.35
CA GLY A 498 1.85 -0.39 -11.79
C GLY A 498 1.60 -0.14 -13.28
N SER A 499 2.57 0.39 -14.03
CA SER A 499 2.37 0.76 -15.44
C SER A 499 3.65 0.74 -16.26
N ILE A 500 3.50 0.52 -17.57
CA ILE A 500 4.59 0.65 -18.55
C ILE A 500 4.73 2.13 -18.94
N ILE A 501 5.79 2.79 -18.46
CA ILE A 501 6.04 4.21 -18.73
C ILE A 501 6.68 4.39 -20.13
N PRO A 502 6.15 5.28 -20.99
CA PRO A 502 6.75 5.58 -22.28
C PRO A 502 8.18 6.18 -22.20
N LYS A 503 9.02 5.84 -23.17
CA LYS A 503 10.41 6.36 -23.27
C LYS A 503 10.49 7.89 -23.28
N SER A 504 9.54 8.56 -23.92
CA SER A 504 9.44 10.02 -23.97
C SER A 504 9.25 10.62 -22.57
N VAL A 505 8.42 10.01 -21.74
CA VAL A 505 8.19 10.40 -20.33
C VAL A 505 9.46 10.20 -19.51
N PHE A 506 10.16 9.06 -19.68
CA PHE A 506 11.46 8.87 -19.01
C PHE A 506 12.50 9.92 -19.42
N LYS A 507 12.57 10.29 -20.70
CA LYS A 507 13.49 11.35 -21.16
C LYS A 507 13.19 12.69 -20.48
N LEU A 508 11.91 13.04 -20.34
CA LEU A 508 11.48 14.25 -19.64
C LEU A 508 11.84 14.21 -18.15
N LEU A 509 11.55 13.10 -17.47
CA LEU A 509 11.89 12.92 -16.05
C LEU A 509 13.40 12.97 -15.80
N LYS A 510 14.21 12.33 -16.66
CA LYS A 510 15.69 12.40 -16.59
C LYS A 510 16.15 13.86 -16.67
N LYS A 511 15.63 14.64 -17.62
CA LYS A 511 15.95 16.06 -17.79
C LYS A 511 15.60 16.88 -16.54
N MET A 512 14.42 16.67 -15.96
CA MET A 512 13.99 17.36 -14.75
C MET A 512 14.87 17.03 -13.54
N CYS A 513 15.15 15.74 -13.31
CA CYS A 513 15.99 15.29 -12.19
C CYS A 513 17.43 15.80 -12.32
N SER A 514 17.99 15.78 -13.53
CA SER A 514 19.34 16.27 -13.81
C SER A 514 19.46 17.77 -13.54
N LYS A 515 18.54 18.58 -14.08
CA LYS A 515 18.52 20.03 -13.83
C LYS A 515 18.40 20.37 -12.35
N PHE A 516 17.52 19.67 -11.63
CA PHE A 516 17.37 19.86 -10.18
C PHE A 516 18.66 19.51 -9.43
N LEU A 517 19.28 18.36 -9.72
CA LEU A 517 20.49 17.91 -9.03
C LEU A 517 21.64 18.92 -9.13
N PHE A 518 21.87 19.49 -10.32
CA PHE A 518 22.98 20.41 -10.55
C PHE A 518 22.63 21.86 -10.21
N PHE A 519 21.47 22.36 -10.61
CA PHE A 519 21.16 23.80 -10.54
C PHE A 519 20.18 24.18 -9.41
N GLY A 520 19.57 23.22 -8.73
CA GLY A 520 18.57 23.50 -7.71
C GLY A 520 17.27 24.02 -8.30
N ASP A 521 17.12 23.93 -9.63
CA ASP A 521 15.94 24.34 -10.36
C ASP A 521 15.74 23.42 -11.56
N HIS A 522 14.59 22.75 -11.59
CA HIS A 522 14.22 21.84 -12.67
C HIS A 522 13.75 22.57 -13.94
N THR A 523 13.35 23.85 -13.82
CA THR A 523 12.95 24.72 -14.92
C THR A 523 14.10 25.52 -15.51
N ALA A 524 15.26 25.53 -14.84
CA ALA A 524 16.47 26.24 -15.28
C ALA A 524 16.68 26.07 -16.79
N GLY A 525 17.02 27.17 -17.47
CA GLY A 525 17.24 27.22 -18.92
C GLY A 525 18.36 26.28 -19.41
N LYS A 526 18.93 26.54 -20.59
CA LYS A 526 20.09 25.79 -21.09
C LYS A 526 21.34 26.14 -20.26
N LYS A 527 21.48 25.57 -19.07
CA LYS A 527 22.72 25.57 -18.28
C LYS A 527 23.45 24.25 -18.51
N LEU A 528 24.75 24.32 -18.81
CA LEU A 528 25.58 23.14 -19.04
C LEU A 528 25.89 22.47 -17.69
N HIS A 529 25.69 21.16 -17.59
CA HIS A 529 26.22 20.36 -16.49
C HIS A 529 27.25 19.38 -17.05
N MET A 530 28.41 19.29 -16.41
CA MET A 530 29.59 18.59 -16.93
C MET A 530 29.46 17.06 -16.93
N VAL A 531 28.53 16.50 -16.17
CA VAL A 531 28.34 15.04 -16.01
C VAL A 531 26.98 14.64 -16.55
N SER A 532 26.93 13.62 -17.42
CA SER A 532 25.68 13.10 -17.95
C SER A 532 24.85 12.41 -16.86
N TRP A 533 23.52 12.39 -17.02
CA TRP A 533 22.64 11.72 -16.07
C TRP A 533 22.94 10.22 -15.96
N ASP A 534 23.26 9.57 -17.08
CA ASP A 534 23.56 8.13 -17.08
C ASP A 534 24.86 7.82 -16.31
N LYS A 535 25.88 8.69 -16.39
CA LYS A 535 27.08 8.60 -15.53
C LYS A 535 26.74 8.82 -14.05
N CYS A 536 25.85 9.78 -13.73
CA CYS A 536 25.38 9.98 -12.35
C CYS A 536 24.68 8.72 -11.79
N CYS A 537 24.02 7.96 -12.66
CA CYS A 537 23.32 6.74 -12.30
C CYS A 537 24.21 5.49 -12.19
N ALA A 538 25.48 5.57 -12.57
CA ALA A 538 26.40 4.46 -12.40
C ALA A 538 26.62 4.16 -10.90
N PRO A 539 26.97 2.90 -10.55
CA PRO A 539 27.43 2.56 -9.21
C PRO A 539 28.61 3.44 -8.79
N LYS A 540 28.76 3.66 -7.47
CA LYS A 540 29.88 4.45 -6.93
C LYS A 540 31.23 3.83 -7.26
N GLU A 541 31.29 2.50 -7.26
CA GLU A 541 32.47 1.70 -7.66
C GLU A 541 32.90 2.01 -9.10
N ASN A 542 31.96 2.38 -9.97
CA ASN A 542 32.21 2.72 -11.37
C ASN A 542 32.29 4.25 -11.60
N GLY A 543 32.55 5.03 -10.54
CA GLY A 543 32.70 6.49 -10.61
C GLY A 543 31.39 7.28 -10.69
N GLY A 544 30.23 6.64 -10.47
CA GLY A 544 28.93 7.30 -10.41
C GLY A 544 28.55 7.81 -9.03
N ILE A 545 27.38 8.44 -8.91
CA ILE A 545 26.87 8.99 -7.63
C ILE A 545 25.97 7.96 -6.90
N GLY A 546 25.71 6.82 -7.53
CA GLY A 546 24.90 5.71 -7.00
C GLY A 546 23.40 6.00 -7.02
N LEU A 547 22.90 6.77 -7.99
CA LEU A 547 21.46 6.91 -8.22
C LEU A 547 20.95 5.77 -9.10
N PRO A 548 19.94 4.99 -8.70
CA PRO A 548 19.42 3.94 -9.58
C PRO A 548 18.85 4.55 -10.86
N SER A 549 19.23 4.00 -12.01
CA SER A 549 18.63 4.35 -13.30
C SER A 549 17.18 3.88 -13.35
N PHE A 550 16.35 4.50 -14.19
CA PHE A 550 14.95 4.08 -14.35
C PHE A 550 14.83 2.66 -14.92
N GLN A 551 15.79 2.25 -15.76
CA GLN A 551 15.92 0.89 -16.27
C GLN A 551 16.21 -0.11 -15.14
N ALA A 552 17.15 0.23 -14.24
CA ALA A 552 17.45 -0.60 -13.08
C ALA A 552 16.24 -0.72 -12.14
N LEU A 553 15.47 0.37 -11.94
CA LEU A 553 14.23 0.34 -11.16
C LEU A 553 13.16 -0.57 -11.79
N HIS A 554 13.03 -0.54 -13.12
CA HIS A 554 12.10 -1.40 -13.86
C HIS A 554 12.52 -2.87 -13.78
N TYR A 555 13.79 -3.18 -14.03
CA TYR A 555 14.36 -4.51 -13.86
C TYR A 555 14.13 -5.05 -12.43
N ALA A 556 14.50 -4.26 -11.41
CA ALA A 556 14.31 -4.65 -10.01
C ALA A 556 12.85 -4.90 -9.63
N THR A 557 11.94 -4.13 -10.23
CA THR A 557 10.50 -4.32 -10.05
C THR A 557 10.01 -5.64 -10.65
N LEU A 558 10.48 -5.98 -11.84
CA LEU A 558 10.11 -7.23 -12.50
C LEU A 558 10.75 -8.45 -11.81
N CYS A 559 12.00 -8.36 -11.33
CA CYS A 559 12.60 -9.40 -10.48
C CYS A 559 11.80 -9.61 -9.19
N SER A 560 11.40 -8.52 -8.53
CA SER A 560 10.57 -8.58 -7.32
C SER A 560 9.19 -9.18 -7.61
N LEU A 561 8.61 -8.92 -8.78
CA LEU A 561 7.35 -9.51 -9.20
C LEU A 561 7.49 -11.02 -9.47
N ILE A 562 8.52 -11.43 -10.21
CA ILE A 562 8.80 -12.85 -10.49
C ILE A 562 8.95 -13.61 -9.17
N LEU A 563 9.74 -13.09 -8.24
CA LEU A 563 9.87 -13.70 -6.91
C LEU A 563 8.53 -13.77 -6.17
N ARG A 564 7.71 -12.73 -6.29
CA ARG A 564 6.41 -12.66 -5.62
C ARG A 564 5.40 -13.65 -6.19
N ILE A 565 5.30 -13.82 -7.51
CA ILE A 565 4.28 -14.70 -8.10
C ILE A 565 4.50 -16.16 -7.69
N TYR A 566 5.74 -16.60 -7.49
CA TYR A 566 6.05 -17.95 -7.03
C TYR A 566 5.93 -18.15 -5.52
N ASN A 567 6.18 -17.11 -4.72
CA ASN A 567 6.21 -17.21 -3.25
C ASN A 567 4.91 -16.77 -2.56
N VAL A 568 4.01 -16.10 -3.27
CA VAL A 568 2.77 -15.56 -2.70
C VAL A 568 1.61 -15.86 -3.64
N GLU A 569 0.65 -16.65 -3.14
CA GLU A 569 -0.63 -16.85 -3.81
C GLU A 569 -1.44 -15.54 -3.77
N SER A 570 -1.92 -15.12 -4.93
CA SER A 570 -2.66 -13.88 -5.11
C SER A 570 -3.50 -13.98 -6.39
N PRO A 571 -4.58 -13.19 -6.53
CA PRO A 571 -5.35 -13.17 -7.77
C PRO A 571 -4.49 -12.85 -9.01
N LEU A 572 -3.42 -12.04 -8.85
CA LEU A 572 -2.48 -11.76 -9.93
C LEU A 572 -1.66 -13.00 -10.31
N SER A 573 -1.06 -13.70 -9.34
CA SER A 573 -0.25 -14.89 -9.64
C SER A 573 -1.10 -15.99 -10.25
N THR A 574 -2.31 -16.23 -9.74
CA THR A 574 -3.27 -17.18 -10.33
C THR A 574 -3.60 -16.80 -11.78
N TRP A 575 -3.94 -15.53 -12.05
CA TRP A 575 -4.19 -15.06 -13.42
C TRP A 575 -3.00 -15.32 -14.36
N LEU A 576 -1.79 -14.96 -13.92
CA LEU A 576 -0.59 -15.10 -14.75
C LEU A 576 -0.25 -16.57 -15.02
N PHE A 577 -0.37 -17.46 -14.04
CA PHE A 577 -0.09 -18.88 -14.22
C PHE A 577 -1.17 -19.61 -15.03
N CYS A 578 -2.46 -19.34 -14.80
CA CYS A 578 -3.54 -19.89 -15.63
C CYS A 578 -3.35 -19.54 -17.12
N ARG A 579 -2.88 -18.32 -17.39
CA ARG A 579 -2.78 -17.80 -18.75
C ARG A 579 -1.47 -18.15 -19.45
N TYR A 580 -0.36 -18.09 -18.72
CA TYR A 580 0.98 -18.14 -19.30
C TYR A 580 1.83 -19.30 -18.81
N SER A 581 1.41 -19.98 -17.73
CA SER A 581 2.06 -21.14 -17.10
C SER A 581 3.43 -20.89 -16.47
N SER A 582 4.33 -20.16 -17.13
CA SER A 582 5.68 -19.87 -16.62
C SER A 582 6.28 -18.65 -17.32
N PRO A 583 7.04 -17.78 -16.61
CA PRO A 583 7.85 -16.73 -17.22
C PRO A 583 8.92 -17.24 -18.19
N TRP A 584 9.37 -18.50 -18.05
CA TRP A 584 10.38 -19.14 -18.89
C TRP A 584 9.79 -19.92 -20.08
N LYS A 585 8.46 -19.96 -20.20
CA LYS A 585 7.78 -20.46 -21.39
C LYS A 585 7.94 -19.44 -22.55
N PRO A 586 8.25 -19.89 -23.78
CA PRO A 586 8.25 -19.01 -24.95
C PRO A 586 6.90 -18.27 -25.09
N PRO A 587 6.90 -16.93 -25.16
CA PRO A 587 5.66 -16.17 -25.13
C PRO A 587 4.88 -16.31 -26.44
N SER A 588 3.57 -16.54 -26.34
CA SER A 588 2.68 -16.57 -27.51
C SER A 588 2.45 -15.18 -28.11
N TYR A 589 1.98 -15.11 -29.37
CA TYR A 589 1.53 -13.86 -30.01
C TYR A 589 0.43 -13.13 -29.22
N SER A 590 -0.37 -13.88 -28.44
CA SER A 590 -1.47 -13.32 -27.64
C SER A 590 -1.00 -12.63 -26.35
N SER A 591 0.27 -12.77 -25.98
CA SER A 591 0.85 -12.26 -24.74
C SER A 591 0.74 -10.73 -24.62
N SER A 592 0.61 -10.24 -23.39
CA SER A 592 0.64 -8.81 -23.13
C SER A 592 2.07 -8.27 -23.22
N THR A 593 2.21 -6.96 -23.49
CA THR A 593 3.53 -6.30 -23.50
C THR A 593 4.20 -6.32 -22.12
N PHE A 594 3.38 -6.33 -21.07
CA PHE A 594 3.85 -6.47 -19.70
C PHE A 594 4.45 -7.87 -19.48
N TRP A 595 3.71 -8.92 -19.81
CA TRP A 595 4.19 -10.30 -19.68
C TRP A 595 5.46 -10.56 -20.50
N LEU A 596 5.55 -10.01 -21.71
CA LEU A 596 6.78 -10.07 -22.51
C LEU A 596 8.00 -9.45 -21.78
N SER A 597 7.78 -8.37 -21.02
CA SER A 597 8.84 -7.75 -20.21
C SER A 597 9.22 -8.62 -19.01
N VAL A 598 8.25 -9.30 -18.40
CA VAL A 598 8.46 -10.30 -17.34
C VAL A 598 9.32 -11.45 -17.88
N CYS A 599 8.94 -12.09 -18.99
CA CYS A 599 9.70 -13.18 -19.60
C CYS A 599 11.14 -12.79 -19.93
N ARG A 600 11.35 -11.62 -20.56
CA ARG A 600 12.69 -11.11 -20.87
C ARG A 600 13.55 -10.93 -19.61
N THR A 601 12.94 -10.41 -18.54
CA THR A 601 13.64 -10.23 -17.27
C THR A 601 13.95 -11.57 -16.61
N ALA A 602 13.02 -12.53 -16.66
CA ALA A 602 13.22 -13.87 -16.14
C ALA A 602 14.37 -14.61 -16.84
N ILE A 603 14.50 -14.46 -18.16
CA ILE A 603 15.61 -15.01 -18.95
C ILE A 603 16.93 -14.32 -18.57
N ALA A 604 16.95 -12.99 -18.54
CA ALA A 604 18.16 -12.22 -18.21
C ALA A 604 18.66 -12.50 -16.78
N ALA A 605 17.76 -12.77 -15.86
CA ALA A 605 18.05 -13.05 -14.45
C ALA A 605 18.06 -14.55 -14.13
N LYS A 606 18.02 -15.46 -15.12
CA LYS A 606 17.85 -16.91 -14.88
C LYS A 606 18.89 -17.46 -13.89
N ALA A 607 20.16 -17.13 -14.09
CA ALA A 607 21.27 -17.59 -13.24
C ALA A 607 21.24 -17.07 -11.79
N LYS A 608 20.32 -16.15 -11.48
CA LYS A 608 20.12 -15.57 -10.15
C LYS A 608 18.93 -16.19 -9.42
N PHE A 609 18.04 -16.86 -10.13
CA PHE A 609 16.83 -17.45 -9.59
C PHE A 609 17.02 -18.95 -9.37
N HIS A 610 16.86 -19.41 -8.14
CA HIS A 610 16.95 -20.83 -7.79
C HIS A 610 15.64 -21.31 -7.19
N PHE A 611 15.23 -22.52 -7.56
CA PHE A 611 13.99 -23.13 -7.10
C PHE A 611 14.23 -24.05 -5.91
N ASN A 612 13.52 -23.77 -4.84
CA ASN A 612 13.27 -24.70 -3.75
C ASN A 612 11.92 -25.36 -3.98
N ILE A 613 11.91 -26.68 -4.06
CA ILE A 613 10.70 -27.44 -4.37
C ILE A 613 9.85 -27.51 -3.12
N THR A 614 8.61 -27.05 -3.21
CA THR A 614 7.60 -27.20 -2.17
C THR A 614 6.38 -27.85 -2.77
N SER A 615 5.62 -28.61 -1.97
CA SER A 615 4.49 -29.40 -2.46
C SER A 615 3.35 -28.57 -3.06
N THR A 616 3.25 -27.29 -2.70
CA THR A 616 2.16 -26.39 -3.14
C THR A 616 2.62 -25.32 -4.14
N ALA A 617 3.91 -25.24 -4.45
CA ALA A 617 4.40 -24.18 -5.32
C ALA A 617 3.89 -24.31 -6.77
N PRO A 618 3.59 -23.16 -7.42
CA PRO A 618 3.13 -23.13 -8.81
C PRO A 618 4.29 -23.28 -9.80
N ILE A 619 5.13 -24.30 -9.63
CA ILE A 619 6.26 -24.60 -10.52
C ILE A 619 5.73 -25.35 -11.75
N SER A 620 6.15 -24.95 -12.94
CA SER A 620 5.87 -25.68 -14.17
C SER A 620 6.81 -26.88 -14.31
N LEU A 621 6.24 -28.06 -14.58
CA LEU A 621 7.02 -29.27 -14.83
C LEU A 621 7.98 -29.11 -16.04
N HIS A 622 7.47 -28.51 -17.14
CA HIS A 622 8.21 -28.39 -18.40
C HIS A 622 9.08 -27.13 -18.49
N TRP A 623 8.58 -25.99 -18.00
CA TRP A 623 9.13 -24.69 -18.39
C TRP A 623 10.10 -24.08 -17.38
N ASP A 624 9.91 -24.38 -16.10
CA ASP A 624 10.73 -23.82 -15.02
C ASP A 624 12.03 -24.61 -14.88
N HIS A 625 13.11 -23.92 -14.54
CA HIS A 625 14.44 -24.52 -14.42
C HIS A 625 14.70 -25.12 -13.02
N TRP A 626 13.74 -25.90 -12.52
CA TRP A 626 13.77 -26.45 -11.16
C TRP A 626 14.68 -27.69 -11.02
N TYR A 627 15.04 -28.34 -12.11
CA TYR A 627 15.89 -29.53 -12.10
C TYR A 627 17.36 -29.11 -12.21
N GLN A 628 18.08 -29.06 -11.07
CA GLN A 628 19.50 -28.65 -11.01
C GLN A 628 19.77 -27.32 -11.77
N ASP A 629 18.91 -26.31 -11.56
CA ASP A 629 18.93 -25.02 -12.26
C ASP A 629 18.75 -25.08 -13.80
N CYS A 630 18.28 -26.24 -14.29
CA CYS A 630 17.98 -26.54 -15.69
C CYS A 630 16.53 -27.01 -15.87
N LYS A 631 16.07 -27.05 -17.11
CA LYS A 631 14.74 -27.60 -17.44
C LYS A 631 14.83 -29.12 -17.40
N LEU A 632 13.76 -29.81 -17.01
CA LEU A 632 13.77 -31.28 -16.99
C LEU A 632 14.07 -31.89 -18.38
N GLU A 633 13.71 -31.19 -19.46
CA GLU A 633 14.02 -31.59 -20.85
C GLU A 633 15.53 -31.76 -21.12
N THR A 634 16.40 -31.08 -20.38
CA THR A 634 17.85 -31.21 -20.56
C THR A 634 18.44 -32.46 -19.89
N CYS A 635 17.64 -33.20 -19.12
CA CYS A 635 18.04 -34.49 -18.55
C CYS A 635 17.89 -35.60 -19.60
N ASN A 636 18.86 -36.52 -19.67
CA ASN A 636 18.72 -37.76 -20.46
C ASN A 636 17.45 -38.50 -20.01
N ASP A 637 16.59 -38.89 -20.96
CA ASP A 637 15.25 -39.47 -20.75
C ASP A 637 14.19 -38.57 -20.06
N GLY A 638 14.49 -37.29 -19.77
CA GLY A 638 13.54 -36.36 -19.16
C GLY A 638 12.30 -36.13 -20.03
N SER A 639 12.48 -36.17 -21.36
CA SER A 639 11.40 -36.08 -22.34
C SER A 639 10.34 -37.18 -22.20
N SER A 640 10.71 -38.38 -21.76
CA SER A 640 9.78 -39.50 -21.57
C SER A 640 8.77 -39.23 -20.47
N LEU A 641 9.22 -38.59 -19.37
CA LEU A 641 8.34 -38.13 -18.29
C LEU A 641 7.46 -36.96 -18.74
N LEU A 642 8.04 -36.02 -19.50
CA LEU A 642 7.33 -34.85 -20.01
C LEU A 642 6.21 -35.23 -21.00
N ASN A 643 6.42 -36.22 -21.86
CA ASN A 643 5.43 -36.65 -22.86
C ASN A 643 4.16 -37.26 -22.26
N PHE A 644 4.24 -37.77 -21.02
CA PHE A 644 3.08 -38.34 -20.33
C PHE A 644 2.13 -37.27 -19.77
N TYR A 645 2.64 -36.06 -19.52
CA TYR A 645 1.87 -34.97 -18.94
C TYR A 645 1.59 -33.87 -19.96
N HIS A 646 0.51 -33.13 -19.76
CA HIS A 646 0.22 -31.97 -20.59
C HIS A 646 1.32 -30.91 -20.44
N THR A 647 1.70 -30.19 -21.51
CA THR A 647 2.84 -29.26 -21.53
C THR A 647 2.79 -28.12 -20.49
N ASN A 648 1.60 -27.81 -19.98
CA ASN A 648 1.38 -26.81 -18.93
C ASN A 648 1.13 -27.42 -17.54
N SER A 649 1.44 -28.71 -17.35
CA SER A 649 1.22 -29.38 -16.08
C SER A 649 2.11 -28.78 -14.99
N PRO A 650 1.56 -28.52 -13.80
CA PRO A 650 2.35 -28.09 -12.66
C PRO A 650 3.16 -29.27 -12.10
N LEU A 651 4.30 -28.98 -11.48
CA LEU A 651 5.20 -29.96 -10.88
C LEU A 651 4.51 -30.83 -9.81
N LYS A 652 3.52 -30.27 -9.10
CA LYS A 652 2.75 -31.00 -8.08
C LYS A 652 2.06 -32.28 -8.58
N VAL A 653 1.91 -32.46 -9.90
CA VAL A 653 1.32 -33.69 -10.46
C VAL A 653 2.18 -34.93 -10.16
N ILE A 654 3.50 -34.74 -9.98
CA ILE A 654 4.44 -35.82 -9.62
C ILE A 654 4.90 -35.76 -8.16
N ILE A 655 4.16 -35.03 -7.30
CA ILE A 655 4.44 -34.92 -5.86
C ILE A 655 3.24 -35.43 -5.07
N SER A 656 3.49 -36.32 -4.12
CA SER A 656 2.48 -36.82 -3.18
C SER A 656 2.93 -36.55 -1.75
N GLY A 657 2.40 -35.50 -1.13
CA GLY A 657 2.84 -35.06 0.20
C GLY A 657 4.29 -34.54 0.16
N MET A 658 5.21 -35.30 0.75
CA MET A 658 6.65 -35.00 0.79
C MET A 658 7.49 -36.01 -0.01
N SER A 659 6.85 -36.84 -0.84
CA SER A 659 7.53 -37.80 -1.71
C SER A 659 7.25 -37.55 -3.19
N TRP A 660 8.21 -37.95 -4.01
CA TRP A 660 8.07 -37.97 -5.46
C TRP A 660 7.23 -39.18 -5.90
N ASN A 661 6.20 -38.93 -6.71
CA ASN A 661 5.37 -39.97 -7.33
C ASN A 661 5.66 -40.00 -8.83
N ILE A 662 6.71 -40.72 -9.22
CA ILE A 662 7.19 -40.80 -10.60
C ILE A 662 6.75 -42.13 -11.22
N PRO A 663 6.12 -42.13 -12.40
CA PRO A 663 5.63 -43.37 -13.03
C PRO A 663 6.71 -44.44 -13.29
N ASN A 664 6.28 -45.71 -13.26
CA ASN A 664 7.17 -46.86 -13.37
C ASN A 664 7.87 -47.03 -14.74
N PHE A 665 7.33 -46.43 -15.81
CA PHE A 665 7.91 -46.47 -17.15
C PHE A 665 9.10 -45.50 -17.33
N VAL A 666 9.33 -44.59 -16.38
CA VAL A 666 10.49 -43.68 -16.40
C VAL A 666 11.75 -44.45 -15.98
N SER A 667 12.89 -44.18 -16.64
CA SER A 667 14.14 -44.86 -16.36
C SER A 667 14.57 -44.70 -14.89
N ALA A 668 15.16 -45.76 -14.32
CA ALA A 668 15.57 -45.77 -12.91
C ALA A 668 16.60 -44.67 -12.59
N SER A 669 17.43 -44.31 -13.56
CA SER A 669 18.38 -43.19 -13.51
C SER A 669 17.67 -41.86 -13.25
N VAL A 670 16.64 -41.51 -14.03
CA VAL A 670 15.88 -40.25 -13.85
C VAL A 670 15.11 -40.25 -12.54
N ARG A 671 14.52 -41.39 -12.14
CA ARG A 671 13.81 -41.51 -10.86
C ARG A 671 14.72 -41.23 -9.67
N ASN A 672 15.94 -41.79 -9.66
CA ASN A 672 16.88 -41.58 -8.58
C ASN A 672 17.32 -40.10 -8.51
N LEU A 673 17.65 -39.50 -9.65
CA LEU A 673 18.07 -38.09 -9.73
C LEU A 673 17.00 -37.10 -9.24
N ILE A 674 15.73 -37.32 -9.61
CA ILE A 674 14.63 -36.47 -9.11
C ILE A 674 14.39 -36.74 -7.62
N SER A 675 14.49 -38.00 -7.18
CA SER A 675 14.26 -38.39 -5.78
C SER A 675 15.32 -37.82 -4.83
N GLU A 676 16.52 -37.49 -5.31
CA GLU A 676 17.56 -36.79 -4.55
C GLU A 676 17.21 -35.34 -4.23
N ILE A 677 16.29 -34.71 -4.98
CA ILE A 677 15.92 -33.31 -4.76
C ILE A 677 14.95 -33.22 -3.57
N PRO A 678 15.32 -32.52 -2.49
CA PRO A 678 14.47 -32.43 -1.32
C PRO A 678 13.22 -31.60 -1.59
N ILE A 679 12.07 -32.13 -1.16
CA ILE A 679 10.83 -31.37 -1.07
C ILE A 679 10.83 -30.68 0.30
N LEU A 680 10.75 -29.35 0.30
CA LEU A 680 10.72 -28.53 1.51
C LEU A 680 9.29 -28.23 1.95
N ASP A 681 9.16 -27.83 3.22
CA ASP A 681 7.89 -27.35 3.77
C ASP A 681 7.43 -26.05 3.08
N CYS A 682 6.11 -25.86 2.99
CA CYS A 682 5.46 -24.71 2.39
C CYS A 682 5.78 -23.37 3.07
N SER A 683 6.37 -23.40 4.27
CA SER A 683 6.87 -22.22 4.96
C SER A 683 8.13 -21.63 4.32
N SER A 684 8.86 -22.42 3.52
CA SER A 684 10.07 -21.98 2.82
C SER A 684 9.72 -21.28 1.50
N PRO A 685 10.48 -20.23 1.10
CA PRO A 685 10.28 -19.58 -0.19
C PRO A 685 10.59 -20.56 -1.33
N CYS A 686 9.67 -20.69 -2.28
CA CYS A 686 9.80 -21.49 -3.49
C CYS A 686 10.88 -20.96 -4.44
N LEU A 687 10.91 -19.64 -4.67
CA LEU A 687 11.93 -19.02 -5.52
C LEU A 687 12.84 -18.14 -4.66
N VAL A 688 14.15 -18.34 -4.75
CA VAL A 688 15.16 -17.56 -4.02
C VAL A 688 16.13 -16.86 -4.98
N TRP A 689 16.80 -15.83 -4.46
CA TRP A 689 17.77 -15.02 -5.20
C TRP A 689 19.20 -15.27 -4.70
N ASP A 690 20.13 -15.62 -5.59
CA ASP A 690 21.56 -15.84 -5.29
C ASP A 690 21.81 -16.78 -4.09
N ASN A 691 20.97 -17.81 -3.90
CA ASN A 691 21.04 -18.77 -2.77
C ASN A 691 21.03 -18.16 -1.36
N SER A 692 20.69 -16.87 -1.23
CA SER A 692 20.79 -16.09 0.01
C SER A 692 19.42 -15.72 0.64
N GLY A 693 18.34 -16.28 0.10
CA GLY A 693 16.95 -16.09 0.55
C GLY A 693 16.10 -15.24 -0.40
N ILE A 694 15.10 -14.54 0.16
CA ILE A 694 14.24 -13.60 -0.58
C ILE A 694 15.07 -12.34 -0.86
N GLY A 695 15.58 -12.18 -2.10
CA GLY A 695 16.36 -11.01 -2.48
C GLY A 695 15.64 -9.68 -2.17
N ASN A 696 16.38 -8.66 -1.76
CA ASN A 696 15.81 -7.33 -1.53
C ASN A 696 15.84 -6.48 -2.81
N PHE A 697 14.97 -5.46 -2.87
CA PHE A 697 14.89 -4.55 -4.02
C PHE A 697 16.24 -3.89 -4.37
N SER A 698 17.09 -3.63 -3.37
CA SER A 698 18.44 -3.11 -3.57
C SER A 698 19.37 -4.12 -4.26
N ASN A 699 19.26 -5.42 -3.95
CA ASN A 699 20.05 -6.46 -4.59
C ASN A 699 19.73 -6.56 -6.09
N TYR A 700 18.46 -6.43 -6.46
CA TYR A 700 18.07 -6.44 -7.86
C TYR A 700 18.57 -5.22 -8.63
N ILE A 701 18.61 -4.05 -7.98
CA ILE A 701 19.18 -2.83 -8.57
C ILE A 701 20.68 -3.02 -8.80
N SER A 702 21.43 -3.57 -7.83
CA SER A 702 22.87 -3.79 -7.99
C SER A 702 23.20 -4.87 -9.02
N ALA A 703 22.34 -5.87 -9.16
CA ALA A 703 22.49 -6.92 -10.17
C ALA A 703 22.23 -6.43 -11.60
N PHE A 704 21.65 -5.25 -11.79
CA PHE A 704 21.50 -4.65 -13.10
C PHE A 704 22.87 -4.17 -13.62
N THR A 705 23.54 -4.99 -14.42
CA THR A 705 24.82 -4.67 -15.04
C THR A 705 24.62 -4.18 -16.48
N LEU A 706 25.42 -3.18 -16.92
CA LEU A 706 25.43 -2.67 -18.30
C LEU A 706 25.63 -3.76 -19.38
N PRO A 707 26.37 -4.87 -19.18
CA PRO A 707 26.49 -5.96 -20.15
C PRO A 707 25.21 -6.76 -20.41
N ILE A 708 24.18 -6.66 -19.55
CA ILE A 708 22.85 -7.24 -19.85
C ILE A 708 22.27 -6.62 -21.15
N LEU A 709 22.80 -5.48 -21.60
CA LEU A 709 22.44 -4.81 -22.85
C LEU A 709 23.01 -5.45 -24.14
N SER A 710 24.10 -6.23 -24.11
CA SER A 710 24.65 -6.82 -25.34
C SER A 710 23.92 -8.09 -25.78
N VAL A 711 23.36 -8.85 -24.84
CA VAL A 711 22.44 -9.98 -25.13
C VAL A 711 21.02 -9.48 -25.43
N LEU A 712 20.65 -8.30 -24.93
CA LEU A 712 19.37 -7.63 -25.21
C LEU A 712 19.47 -6.67 -26.41
N GLY A 713 19.90 -7.13 -27.58
CA GLY A 713 19.83 -6.39 -28.86
C GLY A 713 18.41 -6.01 -29.32
N ILE A 714 17.51 -5.65 -28.40
CA ILE A 714 16.08 -5.47 -28.58
C ILE A 714 15.60 -4.41 -27.59
N THR A 715 15.06 -3.32 -28.13
CA THR A 715 14.34 -2.28 -27.39
C THR A 715 13.33 -2.86 -26.40
N LEU A 716 13.57 -2.67 -25.09
CA LEU A 716 12.68 -3.06 -23.98
C LEU A 716 11.32 -2.32 -23.93
N PHE A 717 11.04 -1.44 -24.89
CA PHE A 717 9.71 -0.86 -25.06
C PHE A 717 9.42 -0.83 -26.55
N GLY A 718 8.41 -1.62 -26.94
CA GLY A 718 8.25 -2.12 -28.29
C GLY A 718 8.10 -1.07 -29.39
N THR A 719 8.72 -1.40 -30.51
CA THR A 719 8.23 -1.17 -31.87
C THR A 719 8.52 -2.41 -32.70
N LYS A 720 7.59 -2.70 -33.62
CA LYS A 720 7.72 -3.68 -34.70
C LYS A 720 9.10 -3.57 -35.35
N ASN A 721 9.75 -4.70 -35.57
CA ASN A 721 10.42 -4.97 -36.83
C ASN A 721 10.06 -6.42 -37.18
N LEU A 722 9.32 -6.56 -38.29
CA LEU A 722 9.19 -7.79 -39.03
C LEU A 722 10.56 -8.13 -39.60
N LEU A 723 11.03 -9.34 -39.29
CA LEU A 723 11.39 -10.37 -40.26
C LEU A 723 11.35 -11.71 -39.53
#